data_AF-A0AAW7FT03-F1
#
_entry.id   AF-A0AAW7FT03-F1
#
_cell.length_a   1.000
_cell.length_b   1.000
_cell.length_c   1.000
_cell.angle_alpha   90.00
_cell.angle_beta   90.00
_cell.angle_gamma   90.00
#
_symmetry.space_group_name_H-M   'P 1'
#
loop_
_entity.id
_entity.type
_entity.pdbx_description
1 polymer ?
#
loop_
_entity_poly.entity_id
_entity_poly.type
_entity_poly.pdbx_seq_one_letter_code
_entity_poly.pdbx_strand_id
1 'polypeptide(L)'
;MKRNLNTSYRLVWNEVLGAFVVVSELAKAKGKRSTAVLALAVAGLVASPAALADDAPGNTRTVAAGEVVNGAVIGNHDSQIVFGKTNNTVINTGLEFGADNDDNSGGQWVQTGGVANQTTINNSGLQGVLAGGSATDTTVNSGGGQSVHGQASDTTLDGGTQWVHSGGITSGTIINKDGAQLVKAGAQATGSVVNTGAQGGPDAENNDGQWVAGTATDTTINNDGRQTIATGGLATGTVIKAGGDQSVHGSANTTRLDGGYQYVHAGASASDTVINAGGWQVVKSGATADNTTVNADGKLQVGAGGNATNVTQNAGGALVTNTSATVSGTNSLGNFSVDAANASATNVLLENGGRLDVLGNGSADTTTVNQGGILAVATGGKAQNIVMHDGGVLIADTGATVSGTNTSGAFGIDGATGKASNLRLDNGSQFTVLGNGSADNTAVGAGSTLNVAQGGTLTGTTSFGDGASLTGNAINSGQLHFSTGNGQNAVISGSVSGGGQMLKDGDGTLTVSNGTLSQSQVNLNQGTLALNNAIINSDIIAQSGTQVRLTGNSVMNGAIDPTDVTLDSGARWNIQRGAAVKSVLDNLDNAGTISFAPAPANSPFVPETLTVTNLTGRNGTINLSIRLDDPTFPTDMLVIDGGQATGKTWLNFTSAGDAGLGLATTGSGIKVVEAINGATTEAGAFALGRKLQAGAYNYTLSHGSADENWYLSSEAGYRAEVVLYASLFAQSMDYDRALAGTYSQRSSAVNNQGFWGRIQGGHTGHDSNGGIAQGDTPESSGSYGFIQLGGDLFKHDTGRLSLTSGLYGAAGQSLVDVKNDDRSAAGSVRDTVYSLGGYLTAVHETSGLWADVVAQGSRHSLKASSADNRFDTDGTGWLTSLETGLPFNISQGLVLEPQLQYVWQSLSLDNGHDNGGYVNFGDGSAQHVRAGLRFGSSSEMDFGQGTSAVAGFADRMKHSTSEMPVNWWVRPSVIRTFSSDGEMSMGTATAGSNVSFTPSQDGASLDLQAGIEARVRQNVALGVQAGYTRSVSGNSADGYNGQATLKVAF
;
A
#
# COMPACT_ATOMS: atom_id res chain seq x y z
N MET A 1 -26.44 13.99 -5.04
CA MET A 1 -27.71 14.75 -5.17
C MET A 1 -27.59 16.08 -4.43
N LYS A 2 -27.38 17.20 -5.14
CA LYS A 2 -27.61 18.55 -4.61
C LYS A 2 -28.60 19.23 -5.56
N ARG A 3 -29.81 19.52 -5.08
CA ARG A 3 -30.85 20.29 -5.78
C ARG A 3 -30.61 21.77 -5.48
N ASN A 4 -30.24 22.56 -6.49
CA ASN A 4 -30.37 24.01 -6.43
C ASN A 4 -31.86 24.36 -6.63
N LEU A 5 -32.53 24.82 -5.58
CA LEU A 5 -33.84 25.46 -5.66
C LEU A 5 -33.62 26.97 -5.84
N ASN A 6 -34.27 27.54 -6.84
CA ASN A 6 -34.22 28.96 -7.19
C ASN A 6 -35.04 29.77 -6.16
N THR A 7 -34.46 30.80 -5.53
CA THR A 7 -34.96 31.46 -4.31
C THR A 7 -35.62 32.84 -4.52
N SER A 8 -35.94 33.24 -5.75
CA SER A 8 -36.54 34.56 -6.03
C SER A 8 -37.86 34.46 -6.81
N TYR A 9 -38.93 35.05 -6.26
CA TYR A 9 -40.26 35.11 -6.86
C TYR A 9 -40.90 36.50 -6.72
N ARG A 10 -41.78 36.88 -7.66
CA ARG A 10 -42.64 38.08 -7.57
C ARG A 10 -44.12 37.70 -7.52
N LEU A 11 -44.93 38.51 -6.82
CA LEU A 11 -46.39 38.41 -6.83
C LEU A 11 -46.97 39.25 -7.98
N VAL A 12 -47.76 38.65 -8.85
CA VAL A 12 -48.44 39.34 -9.97
C VAL A 12 -49.94 39.10 -9.88
N TRP A 13 -50.71 40.16 -10.07
CA TRP A 13 -52.16 40.08 -10.17
C TRP A 13 -52.55 39.29 -11.44
N ASN A 14 -53.22 38.16 -11.26
CA ASN A 14 -53.75 37.36 -12.36
C ASN A 14 -55.26 37.61 -12.48
N GLU A 15 -55.67 38.32 -13.53
CA GLU A 15 -57.07 38.69 -13.76
C GLU A 15 -58.00 37.50 -14.01
N VAL A 16 -57.46 36.34 -14.42
CA VAL A 16 -58.26 35.12 -14.67
C VAL A 16 -58.62 34.43 -13.35
N LEU A 17 -57.73 34.48 -12.35
CA LEU A 17 -57.95 33.88 -11.03
C LEU A 17 -58.47 34.88 -9.99
N GLY A 18 -58.45 36.19 -10.28
CA GLY A 18 -58.82 37.24 -9.34
C GLY A 18 -57.93 37.27 -8.09
N ALA A 19 -56.67 36.85 -8.20
CA ALA A 19 -55.75 36.72 -7.08
C ALA A 19 -54.29 37.04 -7.48
N PHE A 20 -53.47 37.40 -6.48
CA PHE A 20 -52.02 37.51 -6.65
C PHE A 20 -51.37 36.12 -6.64
N VAL A 21 -50.59 35.80 -7.67
CA VAL A 21 -49.87 34.52 -7.82
C VAL A 21 -48.37 34.73 -7.87
N VAL A 22 -47.63 33.77 -7.30
CA VAL A 22 -46.17 33.79 -7.19
C VAL A 22 -45.54 33.24 -8.47
N VAL A 23 -44.67 34.01 -9.12
CA VAL A 23 -43.98 33.64 -10.38
C VAL A 23 -42.47 33.89 -10.30
N SER A 24 -41.70 33.00 -10.93
CA SER A 24 -40.23 33.09 -11.06
C SER A 24 -39.81 34.22 -12.02
N GLU A 25 -38.69 34.89 -11.71
CA GLU A 25 -38.13 36.02 -12.49
C GLU A 25 -37.73 35.70 -13.95
N LEU A 26 -37.72 34.41 -14.35
CA LEU A 26 -37.32 33.96 -15.70
C LEU A 26 -38.42 34.01 -16.76
N ALA A 27 -39.65 34.41 -16.43
CA ALA A 27 -40.73 34.54 -17.41
C ALA A 27 -40.60 35.87 -18.19
N LYS A 28 -39.83 35.88 -19.29
CA LYS A 28 -39.79 37.02 -20.23
C LYS A 28 -41.01 37.01 -21.15
N ALA A 29 -41.81 38.05 -21.00
CA ALA A 29 -42.97 38.36 -21.81
C ALA A 29 -42.60 38.73 -23.25
N LYS A 30 -43.27 38.08 -24.22
CA LYS A 30 -43.90 38.69 -25.40
C LYS A 30 -44.85 37.67 -26.03
N GLY A 31 -45.97 37.42 -25.34
CA GLY A 31 -47.08 36.67 -25.89
C GLY A 31 -47.86 37.54 -26.88
N LYS A 32 -47.60 37.41 -28.18
CA LYS A 32 -48.68 37.55 -29.15
C LYS A 32 -49.59 36.33 -28.96
N ARG A 33 -50.89 36.60 -28.86
CA ARG A 33 -51.97 35.63 -28.56
C ARG A 33 -51.71 34.29 -29.26
N SER A 34 -51.29 33.27 -28.51
CA SER A 34 -51.72 31.92 -28.85
C SER A 34 -53.17 31.85 -28.39
N THR A 35 -54.09 31.77 -29.33
CA THR A 35 -55.35 31.08 -29.10
C THR A 35 -54.95 29.70 -28.58
N ALA A 36 -54.99 29.53 -27.25
CA ALA A 36 -54.99 28.22 -26.66
C ALA A 36 -56.20 27.52 -27.28
N VAL A 37 -55.93 26.62 -28.23
CA VAL A 37 -56.90 25.60 -28.62
C VAL A 37 -57.08 24.80 -27.34
N LEU A 38 -58.13 25.13 -26.61
CA LEU A 38 -58.67 24.32 -25.55
C LEU A 38 -58.86 22.94 -26.19
N ALA A 39 -58.05 21.97 -25.80
CA ALA A 39 -58.36 20.56 -26.02
C ALA A 39 -59.64 20.27 -25.24
N LEU A 40 -60.76 20.63 -25.85
CA LEU A 40 -62.10 20.26 -25.45
C LEU A 40 -62.15 18.75 -25.72
N ALA A 41 -61.86 17.97 -24.68
CA ALA A 41 -62.31 16.59 -24.62
C ALA A 41 -63.85 16.63 -24.70
N VAL A 42 -64.40 16.59 -25.91
CA VAL A 42 -65.83 16.35 -26.13
C VAL A 42 -66.04 14.85 -26.03
N ALA A 43 -66.05 14.36 -24.80
CA ALA A 43 -66.78 13.15 -24.44
C ALA A 43 -68.16 13.60 -23.92
N GLY A 44 -69.10 13.74 -24.85
CA GLY A 44 -70.55 13.66 -24.63
C GLY A 44 -71.23 14.69 -23.72
N LEU A 45 -71.97 15.64 -24.31
CA LEU A 45 -73.37 15.89 -23.92
C LEU A 45 -74.16 16.63 -25.03
N VAL A 46 -75.08 15.86 -25.59
CA VAL A 46 -76.20 16.09 -26.52
C VAL A 46 -76.80 17.51 -26.60
N ALA A 47 -76.89 18.04 -27.83
CA ALA A 47 -78.08 18.72 -28.36
C ALA A 47 -78.06 18.75 -29.91
N SER A 48 -78.65 17.69 -30.51
CA SER A 48 -79.12 17.56 -31.91
C SER A 48 -78.13 17.87 -33.07
N PRO A 49 -77.29 16.89 -33.47
CA PRO A 49 -76.78 16.85 -34.83
C PRO A 49 -77.86 16.26 -35.76
N ALA A 50 -77.84 16.67 -37.03
CA ALA A 50 -78.39 15.86 -38.11
C ALA A 50 -77.56 14.56 -38.17
N ALA A 51 -77.91 13.62 -37.30
CA ALA A 51 -77.21 12.36 -37.16
C ALA A 51 -77.51 11.50 -38.38
N LEU A 52 -76.47 11.06 -39.08
CA LEU A 52 -76.49 9.76 -39.75
C LEU A 52 -76.40 8.72 -38.62
N ALA A 53 -77.45 8.59 -37.82
CA ALA A 53 -77.52 7.60 -36.76
C ALA A 53 -78.82 6.83 -36.95
N ASP A 54 -78.74 5.80 -37.79
CA ASP A 54 -79.37 4.47 -37.68
C ASP A 54 -79.41 3.80 -39.07
N ASP A 55 -78.24 3.63 -39.72
CA ASP A 55 -78.16 3.01 -41.04
C ASP A 55 -76.95 2.06 -41.15
N ALA A 56 -77.01 1.16 -42.13
CA ALA A 56 -75.93 0.24 -42.47
C ALA A 56 -74.61 1.00 -42.72
N PRO A 57 -73.45 0.42 -42.33
CA PRO A 57 -72.15 1.06 -42.53
C PRO A 57 -71.90 1.40 -44.01
N GLY A 58 -71.26 2.55 -44.27
CA GLY A 58 -70.85 2.96 -45.62
C GLY A 58 -71.76 3.98 -46.31
N ASN A 59 -72.54 4.76 -45.56
CA ASN A 59 -73.44 5.76 -46.15
C ASN A 59 -72.66 6.93 -46.78
N THR A 60 -73.16 7.48 -47.88
CA THR A 60 -72.55 8.64 -48.54
C THR A 60 -73.47 9.86 -48.50
N ARG A 61 -73.01 10.97 -47.91
CA ARG A 61 -73.69 12.27 -47.89
C ARG A 61 -72.96 13.28 -48.77
N THR A 62 -73.66 13.86 -49.75
CA THR A 62 -73.13 14.97 -50.55
C THR A 62 -73.57 16.31 -49.97
N VAL A 63 -72.62 17.24 -49.81
CA VAL A 63 -72.86 18.67 -49.53
C VAL A 63 -72.73 19.42 -50.85
N ALA A 64 -73.85 19.85 -51.42
CA ALA A 64 -73.88 20.46 -52.75
C ALA A 64 -73.25 21.85 -52.78
N ALA A 65 -72.89 22.34 -53.98
CA ALA A 65 -72.38 23.70 -54.13
C ALA A 65 -73.39 24.74 -53.60
N GLY A 66 -72.92 25.67 -52.76
CA GLY A 66 -73.74 26.67 -52.07
C GLY A 66 -74.42 26.18 -50.78
N GLU A 67 -74.40 24.89 -50.49
CA GLU A 67 -74.87 24.33 -49.21
C GLU A 67 -73.84 24.58 -48.10
N VAL A 68 -74.31 24.87 -46.88
CA VAL A 68 -73.48 24.99 -45.68
C VAL A 68 -73.96 24.01 -44.62
N VAL A 69 -73.09 23.09 -44.21
CA VAL A 69 -73.37 22.11 -43.14
C VAL A 69 -72.51 22.41 -41.92
N ASN A 70 -73.11 22.41 -40.72
CA ASN A 70 -72.41 22.67 -39.47
C ASN A 70 -72.51 21.47 -38.54
N GLY A 71 -71.42 21.10 -37.85
CA GLY A 71 -71.43 20.13 -36.76
C GLY A 71 -71.71 18.68 -37.18
N ALA A 72 -71.35 18.30 -38.41
CA ALA A 72 -71.53 16.92 -38.86
C ALA A 72 -70.57 15.97 -38.13
N VAL A 73 -71.02 14.77 -37.79
CA VAL A 73 -70.15 13.69 -37.24
C VAL A 73 -70.17 12.53 -38.23
N ILE A 74 -69.00 12.11 -38.69
CA ILE A 74 -68.81 11.04 -39.68
C ILE A 74 -68.19 9.83 -38.97
N GLY A 75 -68.84 8.67 -39.06
CA GLY A 75 -68.39 7.41 -38.43
C GLY A 75 -68.85 6.19 -39.24
N ASN A 76 -68.53 4.96 -38.79
CA ASN A 76 -69.03 3.71 -39.38
C ASN A 76 -68.82 3.55 -40.91
N HIS A 77 -67.65 3.92 -41.43
CA HIS A 77 -67.31 3.93 -42.86
C HIS A 77 -68.13 4.90 -43.72
N ASP A 78 -68.87 5.83 -43.10
CA ASP A 78 -69.63 6.85 -43.83
C ASP A 78 -68.70 7.86 -44.52
N SER A 79 -69.13 8.32 -45.69
CA SER A 79 -68.44 9.30 -46.53
C SER A 79 -69.22 10.62 -46.63
N GLN A 80 -68.55 11.76 -46.46
CA GLN A 80 -69.09 13.08 -46.78
C GLN A 80 -68.36 13.69 -47.98
N ILE A 81 -69.06 13.87 -49.10
CA ILE A 81 -68.52 14.49 -50.32
C ILE A 81 -68.89 15.97 -50.33
N VAL A 82 -67.90 16.88 -50.30
CA VAL A 82 -68.13 18.31 -50.09
C VAL A 82 -67.81 19.13 -51.35
N PHE A 83 -68.84 19.61 -52.04
CA PHE A 83 -68.74 20.66 -53.08
C PHE A 83 -69.12 22.05 -52.54
N GLY A 84 -69.87 22.12 -51.43
CA GLY A 84 -70.25 23.36 -50.72
C GLY A 84 -69.30 23.71 -49.58
N LYS A 85 -69.84 24.10 -48.42
CA LYS A 85 -69.07 24.44 -47.22
C LYS A 85 -69.46 23.56 -46.03
N THR A 86 -68.48 23.12 -45.26
CA THR A 86 -68.68 22.46 -43.96
C THR A 86 -67.95 23.19 -42.86
N ASN A 87 -68.55 23.32 -41.68
CA ASN A 87 -67.89 23.85 -40.48
C ASN A 87 -68.03 22.86 -39.32
N ASN A 88 -66.99 22.73 -38.49
CA ASN A 88 -67.01 21.95 -37.24
C ASN A 88 -67.35 20.47 -37.47
N THR A 89 -66.92 19.89 -38.60
CA THR A 89 -67.11 18.45 -38.86
C THR A 89 -66.17 17.64 -37.97
N VAL A 90 -66.67 16.56 -37.37
CA VAL A 90 -65.88 15.56 -36.63
C VAL A 90 -65.82 14.27 -37.43
N ILE A 91 -64.61 13.76 -37.69
CA ILE A 91 -64.38 12.56 -38.51
C ILE A 91 -63.75 11.47 -37.65
N ASN A 92 -64.40 10.32 -37.55
CA ASN A 92 -63.97 9.15 -36.78
C ASN A 92 -63.82 7.88 -37.64
N THR A 93 -63.80 8.01 -38.96
CA THR A 93 -63.76 6.88 -39.91
C THR A 93 -63.03 7.24 -41.21
N GLY A 94 -62.57 6.22 -41.96
CA GLY A 94 -61.87 6.36 -43.25
C GLY A 94 -60.39 5.99 -43.23
N LEU A 95 -59.84 5.58 -42.08
CA LEU A 95 -58.43 5.18 -41.90
C LEU A 95 -58.29 3.95 -40.99
N GLU A 96 -59.31 3.09 -40.89
CA GLU A 96 -59.33 1.92 -40.01
C GLU A 96 -58.20 0.93 -40.28
N PHE A 97 -57.73 0.85 -41.52
CA PHE A 97 -56.68 -0.08 -41.95
C PHE A 97 -55.31 0.59 -42.14
N GLY A 98 -55.16 1.86 -41.75
CA GLY A 98 -53.91 2.62 -41.82
C GLY A 98 -53.73 3.41 -43.13
N ALA A 99 -52.64 4.17 -43.24
CA ALA A 99 -52.44 5.21 -44.27
C ALA A 99 -52.38 4.75 -45.74
N ASP A 100 -52.02 3.49 -45.98
CA ASP A 100 -51.69 2.96 -47.31
C ASP A 100 -52.49 1.68 -47.65
N ASN A 101 -53.72 1.57 -47.13
CA ASN A 101 -54.59 0.41 -47.39
C ASN A 101 -55.80 0.80 -48.26
N ASP A 102 -55.96 0.11 -49.39
CA ASP A 102 -57.05 0.29 -50.36
C ASP A 102 -58.42 -0.16 -49.80
N ASP A 103 -58.44 -0.91 -48.69
CA ASP A 103 -59.67 -1.34 -48.00
C ASP A 103 -60.29 -0.23 -47.13
N ASN A 104 -59.60 0.91 -46.95
CA ASN A 104 -60.18 2.05 -46.23
C ASN A 104 -61.39 2.61 -46.96
N SER A 105 -62.46 2.85 -46.22
CA SER A 105 -63.70 3.44 -46.72
C SER A 105 -64.30 4.37 -45.68
N GLY A 106 -64.92 5.46 -46.15
CA GLY A 106 -65.43 6.53 -45.29
C GLY A 106 -64.55 7.77 -45.25
N GLY A 107 -64.94 8.74 -44.42
CA GLY A 107 -64.22 10.01 -44.22
C GLY A 107 -64.87 11.22 -44.91
N GLN A 108 -64.17 12.36 -44.93
CA GLN A 108 -64.62 13.58 -45.62
C GLN A 108 -63.77 13.83 -46.87
N TRP A 109 -64.43 14.02 -48.02
CA TRP A 109 -63.79 14.27 -49.31
C TRP A 109 -64.15 15.66 -49.82
N VAL A 110 -63.26 16.63 -49.65
CA VAL A 110 -63.44 18.01 -50.09
C VAL A 110 -63.09 18.10 -51.57
N GLN A 111 -64.11 18.31 -52.39
CA GLN A 111 -64.02 18.36 -53.85
C GLN A 111 -63.61 19.74 -54.34
N THR A 112 -63.40 19.88 -55.65
CA THR A 112 -63.13 21.17 -56.30
C THR A 112 -64.20 22.21 -55.96
N GLY A 113 -63.77 23.39 -55.46
CA GLY A 113 -64.67 24.47 -55.02
C GLY A 113 -65.26 24.29 -53.62
N GLY A 114 -65.11 23.09 -53.02
CA GLY A 114 -65.55 22.78 -51.67
C GLY A 114 -64.63 23.37 -50.60
N VAL A 115 -65.21 23.71 -49.45
CA VAL A 115 -64.49 24.28 -48.30
C VAL A 115 -64.85 23.52 -47.02
N ALA A 116 -63.85 23.01 -46.31
CA ALA A 116 -64.00 22.46 -44.96
C ALA A 116 -63.30 23.37 -43.95
N ASN A 117 -64.01 23.77 -42.89
CA ASN A 117 -63.48 24.68 -41.88
C ASN A 117 -63.61 24.07 -40.48
N GLN A 118 -62.59 24.22 -39.65
CA GLN A 118 -62.58 23.74 -38.26
C GLN A 118 -62.94 22.25 -38.14
N THR A 119 -62.39 21.44 -39.04
CA THR A 119 -62.63 19.99 -39.01
C THR A 119 -61.76 19.35 -37.92
N THR A 120 -62.33 18.44 -37.14
CA THR A 120 -61.60 17.62 -36.17
C THR A 120 -61.54 16.18 -36.69
N ILE A 121 -60.34 15.66 -36.89
CA ILE A 121 -60.09 14.29 -37.35
C ILE A 121 -59.56 13.50 -36.16
N ASN A 122 -60.30 12.52 -35.70
CA ASN A 122 -59.90 11.65 -34.59
C ASN A 122 -59.25 10.35 -35.11
N ASN A 123 -58.93 9.45 -34.19
CA ASN A 123 -58.41 8.12 -34.52
C ASN A 123 -59.27 7.42 -35.58
N SER A 124 -58.60 6.83 -36.58
CA SER A 124 -59.21 6.21 -37.76
C SER A 124 -60.00 7.16 -38.67
N GLY A 125 -60.00 8.47 -38.41
CA GLY A 125 -60.61 9.48 -39.26
C GLY A 125 -59.72 9.84 -40.46
N LEU A 126 -60.34 10.04 -41.62
CA LEU A 126 -59.66 10.55 -42.82
C LEU A 126 -60.38 11.76 -43.43
N GLN A 127 -59.63 12.82 -43.70
CA GLN A 127 -60.05 13.90 -44.60
C GLN A 127 -59.18 13.89 -45.86
N GLY A 128 -59.80 13.73 -47.02
CA GLY A 128 -59.18 13.98 -48.31
C GLY A 128 -59.54 15.36 -48.86
N VAL A 129 -58.56 16.25 -48.97
CA VAL A 129 -58.68 17.56 -49.62
C VAL A 129 -58.21 17.41 -51.06
N LEU A 130 -59.13 17.22 -51.99
CA LEU A 130 -58.82 16.94 -53.39
C LEU A 130 -58.41 18.21 -54.16
N ALA A 131 -57.95 18.04 -55.40
CA ALA A 131 -57.52 19.15 -56.24
C ALA A 131 -58.61 20.23 -56.38
N GLY A 132 -58.27 21.48 -56.05
CA GLY A 132 -59.18 22.62 -56.04
C GLY A 132 -60.13 22.70 -54.83
N GLY A 133 -60.07 21.76 -53.89
CA GLY A 133 -60.71 21.85 -52.58
C GLY A 133 -59.85 22.58 -51.55
N SER A 134 -60.47 23.11 -50.50
CA SER A 134 -59.79 23.87 -49.43
C SER A 134 -60.21 23.41 -48.04
N ALA A 135 -59.24 23.23 -47.15
CA ALA A 135 -59.45 22.99 -45.73
C ALA A 135 -58.77 24.07 -44.87
N THR A 136 -59.44 24.58 -43.84
CA THR A 136 -58.89 25.60 -42.93
C THR A 136 -59.13 25.20 -41.47
N ASP A 137 -58.21 25.56 -40.57
CA ASP A 137 -58.30 25.31 -39.12
C ASP A 137 -58.53 23.83 -38.77
N THR A 138 -57.96 22.90 -39.54
CA THR A 138 -58.18 21.45 -39.29
C THR A 138 -57.33 20.98 -38.11
N THR A 139 -57.93 20.27 -37.14
CA THR A 139 -57.19 19.58 -36.07
C THR A 139 -57.17 18.09 -36.35
N VAL A 140 -55.98 17.51 -36.42
CA VAL A 140 -55.77 16.07 -36.66
C VAL A 140 -55.17 15.46 -35.39
N ASN A 141 -55.99 14.72 -34.65
CA ASN A 141 -55.58 14.05 -33.42
C ASN A 141 -54.88 12.72 -33.72
N SER A 142 -54.29 12.11 -32.69
CA SER A 142 -53.61 10.82 -32.78
C SER A 142 -54.42 9.75 -33.52
N GLY A 143 -53.77 9.11 -34.50
CA GLY A 143 -54.36 8.09 -35.37
C GLY A 143 -55.30 8.61 -36.47
N GLY A 144 -55.51 9.93 -36.56
CA GLY A 144 -56.23 10.58 -37.65
C GLY A 144 -55.30 10.98 -38.80
N GLY A 145 -55.88 11.14 -40.00
CA GLY A 145 -55.16 11.45 -41.22
C GLY A 145 -55.80 12.56 -42.07
N GLN A 146 -54.97 13.43 -42.65
CA GLN A 146 -55.37 14.39 -43.68
C GLN A 146 -54.54 14.19 -44.95
N SER A 147 -55.19 13.82 -46.06
CA SER A 147 -54.57 13.71 -47.38
C SER A 147 -54.85 14.97 -48.20
N VAL A 148 -53.82 15.72 -48.58
CA VAL A 148 -53.94 17.03 -49.23
C VAL A 148 -53.39 16.97 -50.66
N HIS A 149 -54.30 17.04 -51.63
CA HIS A 149 -54.03 17.31 -53.05
C HIS A 149 -54.44 18.74 -53.47
N GLY A 150 -55.32 19.38 -52.68
CA GLY A 150 -55.75 20.77 -52.84
C GLY A 150 -54.98 21.73 -51.93
N GLN A 151 -55.69 22.54 -51.15
CA GLN A 151 -55.10 23.51 -50.22
C GLN A 151 -55.53 23.25 -48.78
N ALA A 152 -54.60 23.23 -47.84
CA ALA A 152 -54.90 23.23 -46.40
C ALA A 152 -54.20 24.40 -45.70
N SER A 153 -54.90 25.17 -44.85
CA SER A 153 -54.28 26.19 -44.00
C SER A 153 -54.54 25.94 -42.52
N ASP A 154 -53.60 26.38 -41.69
CA ASP A 154 -53.73 26.43 -40.23
C ASP A 154 -54.09 25.06 -39.62
N THR A 155 -53.53 23.99 -40.20
CA THR A 155 -53.75 22.63 -39.73
C THR A 155 -52.91 22.39 -38.46
N THR A 156 -53.51 21.83 -37.41
CA THR A 156 -52.80 21.40 -36.19
C THR A 156 -52.74 19.88 -36.14
N LEU A 157 -51.54 19.31 -36.08
CA LEU A 157 -51.29 17.87 -35.94
C LEU A 157 -50.94 17.56 -34.48
N ASP A 158 -51.87 16.98 -33.73
CA ASP A 158 -51.73 16.60 -32.32
C ASP A 158 -51.66 15.07 -32.20
N GLY A 159 -50.55 14.51 -32.71
CA GLY A 159 -50.35 13.07 -32.88
C GLY A 159 -50.85 12.50 -34.22
N GLY A 160 -51.55 13.30 -35.02
CA GLY A 160 -52.08 12.90 -36.34
C GLY A 160 -51.11 13.09 -37.50
N THR A 161 -51.48 12.61 -38.68
CA THR A 161 -50.63 12.69 -39.88
C THR A 161 -51.26 13.54 -40.99
N GLN A 162 -50.45 14.40 -41.64
CA GLN A 162 -50.82 15.11 -42.87
C GLN A 162 -49.93 14.65 -44.03
N TRP A 163 -50.52 14.04 -45.05
CA TRP A 163 -49.84 13.71 -46.30
C TRP A 163 -50.12 14.79 -47.32
N VAL A 164 -49.10 15.55 -47.72
CA VAL A 164 -49.22 16.53 -48.80
C VAL A 164 -48.74 15.86 -50.08
N HIS A 165 -49.67 15.62 -51.00
CA HIS A 165 -49.43 14.95 -52.27
C HIS A 165 -49.02 15.95 -53.35
N SER A 166 -48.59 15.44 -54.51
CA SER A 166 -48.20 16.27 -55.66
C SER A 166 -49.31 17.27 -56.03
N GLY A 167 -48.96 18.55 -56.17
CA GLY A 167 -49.89 19.66 -56.40
C GLY A 167 -50.59 20.19 -55.15
N GLY A 168 -50.50 19.48 -54.02
CA GLY A 168 -51.02 19.91 -52.73
C GLY A 168 -50.19 21.03 -52.11
N ILE A 169 -50.88 21.98 -51.47
CA ILE A 169 -50.27 23.14 -50.82
C ILE A 169 -50.78 23.24 -49.40
N THR A 170 -49.86 23.36 -48.43
CA THR A 170 -50.20 23.60 -47.02
C THR A 170 -49.58 24.89 -46.52
N SER A 171 -50.30 25.66 -45.70
CA SER A 171 -49.79 26.87 -45.06
C SER A 171 -50.06 26.86 -43.55
N GLY A 172 -49.04 27.18 -42.74
CA GLY A 172 -49.22 27.35 -41.29
C GLY A 172 -49.51 26.06 -40.52
N THR A 173 -49.07 24.89 -41.02
CA THR A 173 -49.24 23.62 -40.29
C THR A 173 -48.42 23.64 -38.99
N ILE A 174 -49.08 23.41 -37.86
CA ILE A 174 -48.43 23.24 -36.54
C ILE A 174 -48.33 21.74 -36.25
N ILE A 175 -47.12 21.23 -36.04
CA ILE A 175 -46.83 19.83 -35.75
C ILE A 175 -46.45 19.70 -34.28
N ASN A 176 -47.40 19.24 -33.46
CA ASN A 176 -47.19 18.99 -32.03
C ASN A 176 -46.71 17.55 -31.81
N LYS A 177 -46.56 17.18 -30.54
CA LYS A 177 -46.02 15.89 -30.11
C LYS A 177 -46.65 14.72 -30.87
N ASP A 178 -45.80 13.83 -31.38
CA ASP A 178 -46.13 12.64 -32.15
C ASP A 178 -46.85 12.89 -33.49
N GLY A 179 -47.05 14.16 -33.89
CA GLY A 179 -47.64 14.53 -35.17
C GLY A 179 -46.65 14.45 -36.32
N ALA A 180 -47.12 14.16 -37.53
CA ALA A 180 -46.27 13.97 -38.71
C ALA A 180 -46.79 14.70 -39.96
N GLN A 181 -45.96 15.51 -40.60
CA GLN A 181 -46.25 16.10 -41.92
C GLN A 181 -45.33 15.50 -42.98
N LEU A 182 -45.89 14.84 -43.98
CA LEU A 182 -45.15 14.25 -45.11
C LEU A 182 -45.41 15.06 -46.37
N VAL A 183 -44.46 15.93 -46.73
CA VAL A 183 -44.48 16.75 -47.96
C VAL A 183 -43.86 15.95 -49.10
N LYS A 184 -44.70 15.27 -49.89
CA LYS A 184 -44.26 14.38 -50.98
C LYS A 184 -43.71 15.16 -52.18
N ALA A 185 -43.09 14.46 -53.13
CA ALA A 185 -42.55 15.08 -54.35
C ALA A 185 -43.62 15.88 -55.12
N GLY A 186 -43.29 17.13 -55.47
CA GLY A 186 -44.20 18.07 -56.14
C GLY A 186 -45.24 18.74 -55.24
N ALA A 187 -45.16 18.53 -53.92
CA ALA A 187 -45.97 19.22 -52.91
C ALA A 187 -45.25 20.46 -52.34
N GLN A 188 -46.01 21.39 -51.76
CA GLN A 188 -45.48 22.57 -51.08
C GLN A 188 -46.04 22.74 -49.67
N ALA A 189 -45.15 23.00 -48.70
CA ALA A 189 -45.52 23.43 -47.35
C ALA A 189 -44.86 24.77 -47.02
N THR A 190 -45.63 25.74 -46.52
CA THR A 190 -45.13 27.08 -46.17
C THR A 190 -45.48 27.44 -44.74
N GLY A 191 -44.51 27.94 -43.96
CA GLY A 191 -44.75 28.42 -42.60
C GLY A 191 -45.06 27.32 -41.59
N SER A 192 -44.62 26.08 -41.83
CA SER A 192 -44.79 25.00 -40.86
C SER A 192 -44.06 25.30 -39.54
N VAL A 193 -44.68 24.96 -38.41
CA VAL A 193 -44.08 25.05 -37.07
C VAL A 193 -43.92 23.64 -36.52
N VAL A 194 -42.69 23.20 -36.30
CA VAL A 194 -42.36 21.82 -35.91
C VAL A 194 -41.92 21.76 -34.45
N ASN A 195 -42.66 21.04 -33.61
CA ASN A 195 -42.44 20.92 -32.16
C ASN A 195 -42.18 19.46 -31.70
N THR A 196 -41.94 18.53 -32.62
CA THR A 196 -41.65 17.12 -32.32
C THR A 196 -40.74 16.47 -33.39
N GLY A 197 -40.19 15.30 -33.09
CA GLY A 197 -39.38 14.49 -34.02
C GLY A 197 -37.87 14.49 -33.78
N ALA A 198 -37.34 15.26 -32.81
CA ALA A 198 -35.90 15.29 -32.48
C ALA A 198 -35.54 14.49 -31.22
N GLN A 199 -36.48 13.76 -30.62
CA GLN A 199 -36.18 12.92 -29.46
C GLN A 199 -35.12 11.87 -29.82
N GLY A 200 -34.09 11.71 -28.98
CA GLY A 200 -33.02 10.73 -29.22
C GLY A 200 -31.85 11.22 -30.09
N GLY A 201 -31.89 12.45 -30.62
CA GLY A 201 -30.75 13.09 -31.29
C GLY A 201 -30.69 12.92 -32.83
N PRO A 202 -29.62 13.40 -33.49
CA PRO A 202 -29.49 13.53 -34.97
C PRO A 202 -29.78 12.28 -35.79
N ASP A 203 -29.42 11.10 -35.29
CA ASP A 203 -29.52 9.85 -36.03
C ASP A 203 -30.70 8.97 -35.54
N ALA A 204 -31.61 9.53 -34.73
CA ALA A 204 -32.81 8.83 -34.29
C ALA A 204 -33.80 8.63 -35.45
N GLU A 205 -34.28 7.40 -35.60
CA GLU A 205 -35.39 7.07 -36.49
C GLU A 205 -36.71 7.37 -35.80
N ASN A 206 -37.16 8.61 -35.93
CA ASN A 206 -38.48 9.05 -35.45
C ASN A 206 -39.50 8.97 -36.59
N ASN A 207 -40.78 8.81 -36.25
CA ASN A 207 -41.90 8.75 -37.19
C ASN A 207 -42.86 9.96 -37.07
N ASP A 208 -42.51 10.93 -36.22
CA ASP A 208 -43.09 12.26 -36.07
C ASP A 208 -42.15 13.42 -36.49
N GLY A 209 -42.71 14.60 -36.73
CA GLY A 209 -42.00 15.77 -37.28
C GLY A 209 -42.37 16.06 -38.74
N GLN A 210 -41.47 16.68 -39.50
CA GLN A 210 -41.70 17.04 -40.90
C GLN A 210 -40.75 16.30 -41.85
N TRP A 211 -41.29 15.56 -42.83
CA TRP A 211 -40.54 14.97 -43.93
C TRP A 211 -40.77 15.73 -45.23
N VAL A 212 -39.68 16.10 -45.90
CA VAL A 212 -39.72 16.94 -47.11
C VAL A 212 -39.04 16.23 -48.27
N ALA A 213 -39.84 15.65 -49.16
CA ALA A 213 -39.43 15.20 -50.50
C ALA A 213 -39.88 16.17 -51.60
N GLY A 214 -40.81 17.08 -51.30
CA GLY A 214 -41.19 18.23 -52.13
C GLY A 214 -40.46 19.50 -51.71
N THR A 215 -41.20 20.60 -51.54
CA THR A 215 -40.66 21.90 -51.13
C THR A 215 -41.25 22.37 -49.79
N ALA A 216 -40.40 22.76 -48.85
CA ALA A 216 -40.81 23.44 -47.62
C ALA A 216 -40.22 24.87 -47.57
N THR A 217 -41.03 25.87 -47.27
CA THR A 217 -40.57 27.26 -47.13
C THR A 217 -40.91 27.83 -45.76
N ASP A 218 -40.05 28.68 -45.22
CA ASP A 218 -40.28 29.45 -43.97
C ASP A 218 -40.63 28.57 -42.75
N THR A 219 -40.04 27.37 -42.68
CA THR A 219 -40.28 26.43 -41.58
C THR A 219 -39.61 26.94 -40.30
N THR A 220 -40.33 26.91 -39.18
CA THR A 220 -39.77 27.14 -37.84
C THR A 220 -39.70 25.83 -37.09
N ILE A 221 -38.50 25.44 -36.66
CA ILE A 221 -38.25 24.23 -35.88
C ILE A 221 -37.94 24.66 -34.44
N ASN A 222 -38.81 24.29 -33.51
CA ASN A 222 -38.65 24.60 -32.08
C ASN A 222 -37.93 23.45 -31.36
N ASN A 223 -37.81 23.57 -30.03
CA ASN A 223 -37.29 22.50 -29.18
C ASN A 223 -38.03 21.18 -29.46
N ASP A 224 -37.27 20.09 -29.54
CA ASP A 224 -37.72 18.74 -29.92
C ASP A 224 -38.27 18.62 -31.35
N GLY A 225 -38.28 19.70 -32.14
CA GLY A 225 -38.72 19.69 -33.53
C GLY A 225 -37.69 19.10 -34.49
N ARG A 226 -38.14 18.33 -35.47
CA ARG A 226 -37.28 17.84 -36.57
C ARG A 226 -37.88 18.05 -37.95
N GLN A 227 -37.05 18.58 -38.85
CA GLN A 227 -37.28 18.49 -40.30
C GLN A 227 -36.26 17.55 -40.95
N THR A 228 -36.74 16.56 -41.69
CA THR A 228 -35.93 15.66 -42.50
C THR A 228 -36.17 15.98 -43.97
N ILE A 229 -35.15 16.51 -44.65
CA ILE A 229 -35.18 16.80 -46.08
C ILE A 229 -34.65 15.57 -46.81
N ALA A 230 -35.54 14.83 -47.46
CA ALA A 230 -35.20 13.64 -48.23
C ALA A 230 -34.42 14.01 -49.50
N THR A 231 -33.78 13.02 -50.12
CA THR A 231 -33.12 13.20 -51.42
C THR A 231 -34.12 13.75 -52.45
N GLY A 232 -33.73 14.83 -53.15
CA GLY A 232 -34.57 15.56 -54.11
C GLY A 232 -35.52 16.60 -53.47
N GLY A 233 -35.68 16.60 -52.15
CA GLY A 233 -36.43 17.62 -51.42
C GLY A 233 -35.64 18.93 -51.26
N LEU A 234 -36.39 20.02 -51.10
CA LEU A 234 -35.86 21.38 -50.90
C LEU A 234 -36.51 22.04 -49.68
N ALA A 235 -35.70 22.55 -48.75
CA ALA A 235 -36.16 23.48 -47.72
C ALA A 235 -35.52 24.86 -47.90
N THR A 236 -36.28 25.94 -47.76
CA THR A 236 -35.78 27.32 -47.83
C THR A 236 -36.33 28.18 -46.70
N GLY A 237 -35.55 29.13 -46.20
CA GLY A 237 -35.95 30.05 -45.11
C GLY A 237 -36.16 29.36 -43.76
N THR A 238 -35.52 28.22 -43.51
CA THR A 238 -35.74 27.47 -42.26
C THR A 238 -35.08 28.15 -41.07
N VAL A 239 -35.80 28.29 -39.95
CA VAL A 239 -35.28 28.81 -38.69
C VAL A 239 -35.31 27.70 -37.64
N ILE A 240 -34.15 27.37 -37.08
CA ILE A 240 -34.00 26.30 -36.10
C ILE A 240 -33.63 26.91 -34.74
N LYS A 241 -34.49 26.71 -33.75
CA LYS A 241 -34.29 27.18 -32.37
C LYS A 241 -33.51 26.15 -31.55
N ALA A 242 -33.05 26.57 -30.37
CA ALA A 242 -32.42 25.69 -29.40
C ALA A 242 -33.23 24.40 -29.17
N GLY A 243 -32.54 23.26 -29.32
CA GLY A 243 -33.12 21.91 -29.17
C GLY A 243 -33.87 21.39 -30.40
N GLY A 244 -33.91 22.13 -31.50
CA GLY A 244 -34.46 21.66 -32.78
C GLY A 244 -33.39 21.22 -33.76
N ASP A 245 -33.77 20.33 -34.69
CA ASP A 245 -32.86 19.69 -35.65
C ASP A 245 -33.37 19.76 -37.11
N GLN A 246 -32.46 19.89 -38.05
CA GLN A 246 -32.70 19.63 -39.47
C GLN A 246 -31.70 18.59 -40.00
N SER A 247 -32.23 17.49 -40.56
CA SER A 247 -31.45 16.46 -41.26
C SER A 247 -31.57 16.66 -42.77
N VAL A 248 -30.45 16.95 -43.43
CA VAL A 248 -30.40 17.30 -44.86
C VAL A 248 -29.82 16.14 -45.68
N HIS A 249 -30.67 15.47 -46.46
CA HIS A 249 -30.28 14.51 -47.51
C HIS A 249 -30.53 15.04 -48.93
N GLY A 250 -31.29 16.14 -49.05
CA GLY A 250 -31.56 16.88 -50.29
C GLY A 250 -30.84 18.23 -50.30
N SER A 251 -31.61 19.32 -50.41
CA SER A 251 -31.10 20.71 -50.43
C SER A 251 -31.75 21.57 -49.35
N ALA A 252 -30.93 22.31 -48.59
CA ALA A 252 -31.38 23.28 -47.60
C ALA A 252 -30.76 24.67 -47.89
N ASN A 253 -31.58 25.66 -48.20
CA ASN A 253 -31.11 27.01 -48.54
C ASN A 253 -31.53 27.99 -47.46
N THR A 254 -30.70 28.98 -47.14
CA THR A 254 -31.02 30.09 -46.22
C THR A 254 -31.49 29.60 -44.83
N THR A 255 -30.76 28.64 -44.25
CA THR A 255 -31.09 28.10 -42.92
C THR A 255 -30.48 28.97 -41.82
N ARG A 256 -31.23 29.31 -40.78
CA ARG A 256 -30.75 30.09 -39.63
C ARG A 256 -30.80 29.28 -38.34
N LEU A 257 -29.64 29.03 -37.75
CA LEU A 257 -29.45 28.24 -36.54
C LEU A 257 -29.37 29.17 -35.31
N ASP A 258 -30.49 29.41 -34.64
CA ASP A 258 -30.58 30.19 -33.39
C ASP A 258 -30.50 29.24 -32.17
N GLY A 259 -29.37 28.54 -32.03
CA GLY A 259 -29.18 27.53 -30.99
C GLY A 259 -29.51 26.09 -31.41
N GLY A 260 -30.14 25.90 -32.58
CA GLY A 260 -30.49 24.59 -33.13
C GLY A 260 -29.42 24.00 -34.05
N TYR A 261 -29.65 22.78 -34.54
CA TYR A 261 -28.65 22.00 -35.27
C TYR A 261 -29.06 21.69 -36.71
N GLN A 262 -28.08 21.66 -37.61
CA GLN A 262 -28.23 21.19 -38.99
C GLN A 262 -27.17 20.13 -39.30
N TYR A 263 -27.63 18.98 -39.78
CA TYR A 263 -26.78 17.86 -40.18
C TYR A 263 -26.88 17.69 -41.69
N VAL A 264 -25.78 17.90 -42.40
CA VAL A 264 -25.71 17.75 -43.87
C VAL A 264 -25.09 16.40 -44.18
N HIS A 265 -25.87 15.51 -44.79
CA HIS A 265 -25.49 14.12 -45.06
C HIS A 265 -24.82 13.96 -46.44
N ALA A 266 -24.24 12.79 -46.69
CA ALA A 266 -23.55 12.47 -47.94
C ALA A 266 -24.45 12.74 -49.16
N GLY A 267 -23.90 13.45 -50.16
CA GLY A 267 -24.61 13.83 -51.39
C GLY A 267 -25.56 15.02 -51.25
N ALA A 268 -25.77 15.54 -50.03
CA ALA A 268 -26.65 16.67 -49.77
C ALA A 268 -25.92 18.02 -49.86
N SER A 269 -26.71 19.09 -50.00
CA SER A 269 -26.21 20.47 -50.07
C SER A 269 -26.94 21.40 -49.11
N ALA A 270 -26.20 22.22 -48.39
CA ALA A 270 -26.73 23.35 -47.61
C ALA A 270 -26.11 24.67 -48.09
N SER A 271 -26.92 25.66 -48.47
CA SER A 271 -26.44 27.00 -48.86
C SER A 271 -26.92 28.07 -47.89
N ASP A 272 -26.13 29.14 -47.74
CA ASP A 272 -26.51 30.36 -47.02
C ASP A 272 -26.91 30.08 -45.56
N THR A 273 -26.24 29.13 -44.91
CA THR A 273 -26.52 28.80 -43.52
C THR A 273 -25.90 29.84 -42.59
N VAL A 274 -26.69 30.42 -41.70
CA VAL A 274 -26.25 31.37 -40.67
C VAL A 274 -26.30 30.70 -39.31
N ILE A 275 -25.13 30.54 -38.68
CA ILE A 275 -24.96 29.87 -37.39
C ILE A 275 -24.79 30.94 -36.31
N ASN A 276 -25.82 31.12 -35.47
CA ASN A 276 -25.80 32.03 -34.32
C ASN A 276 -25.38 31.29 -33.03
N ALA A 277 -25.33 32.02 -31.91
CA ALA A 277 -24.94 31.49 -30.61
C ALA A 277 -25.68 30.18 -30.25
N GLY A 278 -24.90 29.16 -29.90
CA GLY A 278 -25.37 27.80 -29.59
C GLY A 278 -25.76 26.97 -30.82
N GLY A 279 -25.83 27.56 -32.01
CA GLY A 279 -26.13 26.86 -33.25
C GLY A 279 -24.96 26.00 -33.71
N TRP A 280 -25.26 24.88 -34.37
CA TRP A 280 -24.25 23.94 -34.82
C TRP A 280 -24.59 23.35 -36.18
N GLN A 281 -23.73 23.58 -37.16
CA GLN A 281 -23.80 22.91 -38.45
C GLN A 281 -22.74 21.80 -38.52
N VAL A 282 -23.15 20.62 -38.96
CA VAL A 282 -22.27 19.46 -39.17
C VAL A 282 -22.32 19.05 -40.63
N VAL A 283 -21.19 19.17 -41.31
CA VAL A 283 -21.01 18.73 -42.70
C VAL A 283 -20.32 17.37 -42.69
N LYS A 284 -21.09 16.30 -42.97
CA LYS A 284 -20.60 14.92 -42.97
C LYS A 284 -19.78 14.62 -44.25
N SER A 285 -19.17 13.43 -44.29
CA SER A 285 -18.39 12.99 -45.46
C SER A 285 -19.25 12.97 -46.72
N GLY A 286 -18.73 13.53 -47.82
CA GLY A 286 -19.44 13.64 -49.11
C GLY A 286 -20.57 14.68 -49.14
N ALA A 287 -20.75 15.48 -48.09
CA ALA A 287 -21.71 16.57 -48.04
C ALA A 287 -21.09 17.90 -48.48
N THR A 288 -21.91 18.84 -48.97
CA THR A 288 -21.47 20.20 -49.34
C THR A 288 -22.22 21.26 -48.54
N ALA A 289 -21.49 22.19 -47.94
CA ALA A 289 -22.01 23.45 -47.44
C ALA A 289 -21.41 24.61 -48.24
N ASP A 290 -22.21 25.59 -48.62
CA ASP A 290 -21.74 26.79 -49.32
C ASP A 290 -22.28 28.06 -48.66
N ASN A 291 -21.44 29.10 -48.65
CA ASN A 291 -21.78 30.41 -48.10
C ASN A 291 -22.26 30.38 -46.63
N THR A 292 -21.57 29.60 -45.80
CA THR A 292 -21.89 29.49 -44.37
C THR A 292 -21.34 30.68 -43.58
N THR A 293 -22.16 31.35 -42.78
CA THR A 293 -21.72 32.39 -41.84
C THR A 293 -21.73 31.84 -40.41
N VAL A 294 -20.58 31.89 -39.73
CA VAL A 294 -20.43 31.47 -38.33
C VAL A 294 -20.29 32.71 -37.46
N ASN A 295 -21.30 33.02 -36.66
CA ASN A 295 -21.28 34.13 -35.70
C ASN A 295 -20.72 33.69 -34.34
N ALA A 296 -20.55 34.65 -33.44
CA ALA A 296 -20.09 34.42 -32.08
C ALA A 296 -20.89 33.29 -31.39
N ASP A 297 -20.15 32.35 -30.78
CA ASP A 297 -20.66 31.15 -30.09
C ASP A 297 -21.45 30.16 -30.99
N GLY A 298 -21.44 30.38 -32.30
CA GLY A 298 -21.88 29.42 -33.31
C GLY A 298 -20.74 28.49 -33.71
N LYS A 299 -21.08 27.28 -34.19
CA LYS A 299 -20.09 26.25 -34.56
C LYS A 299 -20.35 25.66 -35.93
N LEU A 300 -19.34 25.69 -36.79
CA LEU A 300 -19.26 24.88 -38.00
C LEU A 300 -18.31 23.71 -37.75
N GLN A 301 -18.79 22.49 -37.96
CA GLN A 301 -17.97 21.29 -37.96
C GLN A 301 -17.95 20.63 -39.35
N VAL A 302 -16.77 20.45 -39.91
CA VAL A 302 -16.57 19.77 -41.19
C VAL A 302 -15.77 18.50 -40.96
N GLY A 303 -16.41 17.35 -41.19
CA GLY A 303 -15.78 16.04 -41.04
C GLY A 303 -14.82 15.70 -42.19
N ALA A 304 -14.07 14.62 -42.03
CA ALA A 304 -13.22 14.07 -43.10
C ALA A 304 -14.04 13.83 -44.39
N GLY A 305 -13.56 14.34 -45.52
CA GLY A 305 -14.24 14.28 -46.82
C GLY A 305 -15.50 15.14 -46.94
N GLY A 306 -15.83 15.98 -45.95
CA GLY A 306 -16.84 17.03 -46.09
C GLY A 306 -16.28 18.26 -46.83
N ASN A 307 -17.15 19.02 -47.49
CA ASN A 307 -16.79 20.22 -48.24
C ASN A 307 -17.58 21.44 -47.77
N ALA A 308 -16.91 22.51 -47.33
CA ALA A 308 -17.52 23.77 -46.92
C ALA A 308 -16.82 24.97 -47.59
N THR A 309 -17.46 25.60 -48.57
CA THR A 309 -16.89 26.73 -49.32
C THR A 309 -17.54 28.06 -48.96
N ASN A 310 -16.82 29.16 -49.21
CA ASN A 310 -17.28 30.53 -48.94
C ASN A 310 -17.71 30.74 -47.47
N VAL A 311 -16.99 30.11 -46.53
CA VAL A 311 -17.25 30.25 -45.10
C VAL A 311 -16.88 31.67 -44.65
N THR A 312 -17.78 32.37 -43.98
CA THR A 312 -17.48 33.62 -43.26
C THR A 312 -17.44 33.31 -41.77
N GLN A 313 -16.25 33.21 -41.19
CA GLN A 313 -16.04 33.02 -39.76
C GLN A 313 -15.88 34.38 -39.09
N ASN A 314 -16.95 34.86 -38.45
CA ASN A 314 -16.91 36.09 -37.66
C ASN A 314 -16.20 35.86 -36.32
N ALA A 315 -15.78 36.95 -35.68
CA ALA A 315 -15.11 36.89 -34.38
C ALA A 315 -15.95 36.11 -33.34
N GLY A 316 -15.30 35.16 -32.69
CA GLY A 316 -15.89 34.25 -31.72
C GLY A 316 -16.66 33.06 -32.33
N GLY A 317 -16.68 32.92 -33.66
CA GLY A 317 -17.24 31.78 -34.36
C GLY A 317 -16.26 30.61 -34.39
N ALA A 318 -16.73 29.40 -34.07
CA ALA A 318 -15.91 28.21 -33.97
C ALA A 318 -15.90 27.40 -35.28
N LEU A 319 -14.71 27.07 -35.77
CA LEU A 319 -14.49 26.09 -36.83
C LEU A 319 -13.86 24.82 -36.25
N VAL A 320 -14.50 23.66 -36.44
CA VAL A 320 -13.98 22.33 -36.08
C VAL A 320 -13.74 21.53 -37.35
N THR A 321 -12.50 21.20 -37.65
CA THR A 321 -12.14 20.49 -38.88
C THR A 321 -10.82 19.72 -38.74
N ASN A 322 -10.43 19.03 -39.81
CA ASN A 322 -9.16 18.31 -39.91
C ASN A 322 -8.59 18.44 -41.32
N THR A 323 -7.31 18.14 -41.51
CA THR A 323 -6.62 18.29 -42.80
C THR A 323 -7.13 17.37 -43.92
N SER A 324 -8.07 16.45 -43.66
CA SER A 324 -8.74 15.64 -44.70
C SER A 324 -10.13 16.15 -45.10
N ALA A 325 -10.54 17.33 -44.61
CA ALA A 325 -11.72 18.06 -45.05
C ALA A 325 -11.37 19.16 -46.05
N THR A 326 -12.34 19.62 -46.83
CA THR A 326 -12.19 20.81 -47.68
C THR A 326 -12.98 21.96 -47.07
N VAL A 327 -12.29 23.04 -46.67
CA VAL A 327 -12.91 24.24 -46.12
C VAL A 327 -12.26 25.47 -46.76
N SER A 328 -13.02 26.45 -47.23
CA SER A 328 -12.45 27.72 -47.71
C SER A 328 -13.34 28.90 -47.36
N GLY A 329 -12.73 30.05 -47.09
CA GLY A 329 -13.48 31.19 -46.61
C GLY A 329 -12.64 32.37 -46.15
N THR A 330 -13.27 33.24 -45.37
CA THR A 330 -12.65 34.38 -44.70
C THR A 330 -12.89 34.31 -43.19
N ASN A 331 -11.89 34.73 -42.43
CA ASN A 331 -11.98 35.00 -41.00
C ASN A 331 -11.44 36.42 -40.71
N SER A 332 -11.32 36.81 -39.44
CA SER A 332 -10.81 38.14 -39.06
C SER A 332 -9.35 38.40 -39.47
N LEU A 333 -8.61 37.36 -39.89
CA LEU A 333 -7.23 37.43 -40.38
C LEU A 333 -7.14 37.37 -41.91
N GLY A 334 -8.27 37.35 -42.62
CA GLY A 334 -8.34 37.29 -44.08
C GLY A 334 -8.77 35.92 -44.61
N ASN A 335 -8.31 35.56 -45.82
CA ASN A 335 -8.69 34.30 -46.45
C ASN A 335 -8.01 33.13 -45.75
N PHE A 336 -8.75 32.04 -45.53
CA PHE A 336 -8.23 30.79 -44.99
C PHE A 336 -8.68 29.59 -45.84
N SER A 337 -7.93 28.51 -45.77
CA SER A 337 -8.29 27.26 -46.44
C SER A 337 -7.85 26.02 -45.68
N VAL A 338 -8.57 24.93 -45.87
CA VAL A 338 -8.19 23.55 -45.58
C VAL A 338 -8.48 22.78 -46.87
N ASP A 339 -7.48 22.10 -47.41
CA ASP A 339 -7.53 21.41 -48.69
C ASP A 339 -7.23 19.93 -48.48
N ALA A 340 -8.28 19.11 -48.54
CA ALA A 340 -8.18 17.66 -48.42
C ALA A 340 -7.28 17.01 -49.48
N ALA A 341 -7.17 17.59 -50.68
CA ALA A 341 -6.37 17.01 -51.75
C ALA A 341 -4.87 17.09 -51.46
N ASN A 342 -4.45 18.16 -50.78
CA ASN A 342 -3.06 18.39 -50.39
C ASN A 342 -2.80 18.11 -48.91
N ALA A 343 -3.81 17.65 -48.17
CA ALA A 343 -3.81 17.52 -46.72
C ALA A 343 -3.31 18.80 -46.01
N SER A 344 -3.63 19.98 -46.53
CA SER A 344 -3.04 21.25 -46.09
C SER A 344 -4.07 22.19 -45.46
N ALA A 345 -3.64 23.03 -44.52
CA ALA A 345 -4.44 24.09 -43.91
C ALA A 345 -3.62 25.39 -43.89
N THR A 346 -4.25 26.53 -44.18
CA THR A 346 -3.61 27.85 -44.18
C THR A 346 -4.50 28.90 -43.53
N ASN A 347 -3.91 29.76 -42.70
CA ASN A 347 -4.56 30.90 -42.04
C ASN A 347 -5.83 30.55 -41.24
N VAL A 348 -5.89 29.33 -40.68
CA VAL A 348 -7.03 28.88 -39.86
C VAL A 348 -7.04 29.63 -38.53
N LEU A 349 -8.20 30.17 -38.13
CA LEU A 349 -8.43 30.82 -36.84
C LEU A 349 -9.20 29.89 -35.91
N LEU A 350 -8.61 29.56 -34.76
CA LEU A 350 -9.20 28.67 -33.76
C LEU A 350 -9.50 29.45 -32.49
N GLU A 351 -10.78 29.55 -32.14
CA GLU A 351 -11.28 30.26 -30.96
C GLU A 351 -12.64 29.70 -30.52
N ASN A 352 -13.04 29.93 -29.26
CA ASN A 352 -14.36 29.57 -28.73
C ASN A 352 -14.80 28.12 -29.01
N GLY A 353 -13.89 27.16 -28.88
CA GLY A 353 -14.15 25.74 -29.15
C GLY A 353 -13.83 25.30 -30.58
N GLY A 354 -13.25 26.18 -31.41
CA GLY A 354 -12.67 25.82 -32.69
C GLY A 354 -11.52 24.82 -32.52
N ARG A 355 -11.39 23.88 -33.45
CA ARG A 355 -10.37 22.84 -33.43
C ARG A 355 -9.87 22.52 -34.84
N LEU A 356 -8.56 22.38 -34.98
CA LEU A 356 -7.93 21.81 -36.16
C LEU A 356 -7.13 20.57 -35.77
N ASP A 357 -7.50 19.42 -36.35
CA ASP A 357 -6.69 18.21 -36.31
C ASP A 357 -5.78 18.13 -37.55
N VAL A 358 -4.47 18.29 -37.33
CA VAL A 358 -3.43 18.08 -38.33
C VAL A 358 -3.00 16.62 -38.29
N LEU A 359 -3.45 15.86 -39.29
CA LEU A 359 -3.19 14.41 -39.38
C LEU A 359 -1.70 14.12 -39.67
N GLY A 360 -1.27 12.86 -39.52
CA GLY A 360 0.16 12.49 -39.61
C GLY A 360 0.83 12.75 -40.97
N ASN A 361 0.07 12.95 -42.04
CA ASN A 361 0.54 13.38 -43.36
C ASN A 361 0.11 14.82 -43.72
N GLY A 362 -0.55 15.51 -42.79
CA GLY A 362 -1.11 16.85 -43.00
C GLY A 362 -0.14 17.97 -42.66
N SER A 363 -0.39 19.14 -43.23
CA SER A 363 0.38 20.37 -42.98
C SER A 363 -0.53 21.55 -42.67
N ALA A 364 -0.33 22.24 -41.56
CA ALA A 364 -0.95 23.53 -41.27
C ALA A 364 0.09 24.65 -41.33
N ASP A 365 -0.28 25.80 -41.87
CA ASP A 365 0.56 26.99 -41.94
C ASP A 365 -0.22 28.22 -41.46
N THR A 366 0.43 29.08 -40.66
CA THR A 366 -0.14 30.36 -40.21
C THR A 366 -1.46 30.18 -39.44
N THR A 367 -1.60 29.08 -38.69
CA THR A 367 -2.78 28.87 -37.83
C THR A 367 -2.66 29.74 -36.58
N THR A 368 -3.71 30.48 -36.26
CA THR A 368 -3.81 31.28 -35.03
C THR A 368 -4.71 30.57 -34.03
N VAL A 369 -4.21 30.36 -32.81
CA VAL A 369 -4.91 29.66 -31.73
C VAL A 369 -5.15 30.64 -30.58
N ASN A 370 -6.39 31.08 -30.44
CA ASN A 370 -6.85 31.97 -29.38
C ASN A 370 -7.49 31.17 -28.23
N GLN A 371 -8.01 31.88 -27.23
CA GLN A 371 -8.72 31.30 -26.10
C GLN A 371 -9.81 30.30 -26.55
N GLY A 372 -9.74 29.09 -26.00
CA GLY A 372 -10.67 28.00 -26.30
C GLY A 372 -10.47 27.34 -27.68
N GLY A 373 -9.51 27.81 -28.49
CA GLY A 373 -9.09 27.15 -29.71
C GLY A 373 -8.15 25.98 -29.43
N ILE A 374 -8.25 24.91 -30.21
CA ILE A 374 -7.43 23.70 -30.04
C ILE A 374 -6.71 23.34 -31.34
N LEU A 375 -5.39 23.41 -31.35
CA LEU A 375 -4.56 22.83 -32.40
C LEU A 375 -4.06 21.46 -31.93
N ALA A 376 -4.46 20.41 -32.63
CA ALA A 376 -3.99 19.07 -32.39
C ALA A 376 -3.13 18.60 -33.57
N VAL A 377 -1.89 18.23 -33.32
CA VAL A 377 -0.93 17.79 -34.33
C VAL A 377 -0.51 16.37 -34.00
N ALA A 378 -0.91 15.42 -34.86
CA ALA A 378 -0.52 14.03 -34.70
C ALA A 378 0.97 13.83 -34.99
N THR A 379 1.55 12.74 -34.49
CA THR A 379 2.89 12.27 -34.88
C THR A 379 3.03 12.25 -36.42
N GLY A 380 4.11 12.86 -36.94
CA GLY A 380 4.35 13.03 -38.38
C GLY A 380 3.68 14.26 -39.01
N GLY A 381 2.64 14.81 -38.38
CA GLY A 381 1.96 16.02 -38.83
C GLY A 381 2.84 17.26 -38.70
N LYS A 382 2.59 18.26 -39.55
CA LYS A 382 3.41 19.47 -39.63
C LYS A 382 2.56 20.73 -39.41
N ALA A 383 2.95 21.62 -38.50
CA ALA A 383 2.24 22.87 -38.22
C ALA A 383 3.24 24.02 -38.08
N GLN A 384 3.32 24.93 -39.05
CA GLN A 384 4.33 25.99 -39.10
C GLN A 384 3.71 27.38 -38.98
N ASN A 385 4.53 28.34 -38.56
CA ASN A 385 4.15 29.75 -38.37
C ASN A 385 2.92 29.89 -37.47
N ILE A 386 2.81 29.04 -36.46
CA ILE A 386 1.69 29.03 -35.54
C ILE A 386 1.76 30.26 -34.64
N VAL A 387 0.64 30.94 -34.45
CA VAL A 387 0.50 32.03 -33.47
C VAL A 387 -0.36 31.52 -32.32
N MET A 388 0.26 31.27 -31.18
CA MET A 388 -0.41 30.74 -29.99
C MET A 388 -0.60 31.86 -28.96
N HIS A 389 -1.84 32.27 -28.74
CA HIS A 389 -2.20 33.24 -27.71
C HIS A 389 -2.60 32.55 -26.41
N ASP A 390 -2.69 33.32 -25.33
CA ASP A 390 -3.10 32.80 -24.02
C ASP A 390 -4.49 32.15 -24.08
N GLY A 391 -4.61 30.98 -23.45
CA GLY A 391 -5.84 30.18 -23.46
C GLY A 391 -6.03 29.30 -24.70
N GLY A 392 -5.13 29.39 -25.70
CA GLY A 392 -5.03 28.43 -26.78
C GLY A 392 -4.49 27.08 -26.30
N VAL A 393 -4.94 25.99 -26.93
CA VAL A 393 -4.61 24.63 -26.54
C VAL A 393 -3.75 23.98 -27.61
N LEU A 394 -2.61 23.42 -27.21
CA LEU A 394 -1.78 22.56 -28.04
C LEU A 394 -1.93 21.10 -27.59
N ILE A 395 -2.21 20.21 -28.53
CA ILE A 395 -2.14 18.76 -28.35
C ILE A 395 -1.12 18.21 -29.35
N ALA A 396 0.03 17.77 -28.87
CA ALA A 396 1.10 17.27 -29.73
C ALA A 396 2.04 16.30 -28.98
N ASP A 397 2.96 15.69 -29.71
CA ASP A 397 4.05 14.89 -29.18
C ASP A 397 5.38 15.26 -29.86
N THR A 398 6.50 14.80 -29.31
CA THR A 398 7.84 15.08 -29.87
C THR A 398 8.09 14.51 -31.27
N GLY A 399 7.18 13.69 -31.82
CA GLY A 399 7.24 13.21 -33.20
C GLY A 399 6.43 14.07 -34.19
N ALA A 400 5.73 15.11 -33.73
CA ALA A 400 5.14 16.14 -34.59
C ALA A 400 6.19 17.21 -34.97
N THR A 401 5.98 17.92 -36.08
CA THR A 401 6.80 19.09 -36.45
C THR A 401 5.99 20.36 -36.28
N VAL A 402 6.31 21.18 -35.26
CA VAL A 402 5.60 22.42 -34.95
C VAL A 402 6.57 23.59 -34.88
N SER A 403 6.22 24.75 -35.43
CA SER A 403 6.99 25.98 -35.22
C SER A 403 6.07 27.19 -35.15
N GLY A 404 6.38 28.13 -34.26
CA GLY A 404 5.53 29.30 -34.08
C GLY A 404 6.03 30.27 -33.03
N THR A 405 5.16 31.20 -32.67
CA THR A 405 5.34 32.13 -31.56
C THR A 405 4.24 31.96 -30.52
N ASN A 406 4.61 32.08 -29.26
CA ASN A 406 3.70 32.21 -28.13
C ASN A 406 4.03 33.48 -27.35
N THR A 407 3.34 33.71 -26.23
CA THR A 407 3.58 34.89 -25.37
C THR A 407 4.99 34.95 -24.75
N SER A 408 5.73 33.83 -24.77
CA SER A 408 7.13 33.73 -24.33
C SER A 408 8.15 33.82 -25.47
N GLY A 409 7.71 33.98 -26.73
CA GLY A 409 8.57 34.08 -27.90
C GLY A 409 8.46 32.88 -28.85
N ALA A 410 9.54 32.57 -29.57
CA ALA A 410 9.54 31.46 -30.52
C ALA A 410 9.57 30.10 -29.81
N PHE A 411 8.73 29.17 -30.26
CA PHE A 411 8.67 27.78 -29.79
C PHE A 411 8.70 26.81 -30.96
N GLY A 412 9.07 25.56 -30.69
CA GLY A 412 9.04 24.54 -31.72
C GLY A 412 9.09 23.11 -31.21
N ILE A 413 8.71 22.19 -32.09
CA ILE A 413 8.87 20.75 -31.99
C ILE A 413 9.48 20.30 -33.32
N ASP A 414 10.66 19.69 -33.26
CA ASP A 414 11.29 19.07 -34.41
C ASP A 414 11.08 17.56 -34.34
N GLY A 415 10.05 17.08 -35.07
CA GLY A 415 9.67 15.68 -35.12
C GLY A 415 10.76 14.76 -35.69
N ALA A 416 11.72 15.29 -36.44
CA ALA A 416 12.83 14.51 -36.98
C ALA A 416 13.89 14.22 -35.91
N THR A 417 14.13 15.16 -34.99
CA THR A 417 15.11 15.00 -33.91
C THR A 417 14.49 14.63 -32.57
N GLY A 418 13.16 14.69 -32.44
CA GLY A 418 12.45 14.44 -31.20
C GLY A 418 12.55 15.58 -30.19
N LYS A 419 12.95 16.79 -30.62
CA LYS A 419 13.26 17.91 -29.71
C LYS A 419 12.14 18.95 -29.71
N ALA A 420 11.62 19.26 -28.53
CA ALA A 420 10.73 20.39 -28.30
C ALA A 420 11.44 21.50 -27.53
N SER A 421 11.10 22.76 -27.78
CA SER A 421 11.67 23.92 -27.10
C SER A 421 10.63 25.04 -26.88
N ASN A 422 10.73 25.68 -25.71
CA ASN A 422 9.92 26.85 -25.31
C ASN A 422 8.40 26.63 -25.42
N LEU A 423 7.95 25.40 -25.21
CA LEU A 423 6.52 25.09 -25.22
C LEU A 423 5.83 25.76 -24.03
N ARG A 424 4.67 26.37 -24.29
CA ARG A 424 3.78 26.89 -23.26
C ARG A 424 2.45 26.15 -23.37
N LEU A 425 2.12 25.38 -22.34
CA LEU A 425 0.96 24.51 -22.29
C LEU A 425 -0.06 25.08 -21.31
N ASP A 426 -1.13 25.69 -21.79
CA ASP A 426 -2.18 26.26 -20.95
C ASP A 426 -3.55 25.60 -21.24
N ASN A 427 -4.51 25.84 -20.34
CA ASN A 427 -5.94 25.59 -20.56
C ASN A 427 -6.28 24.14 -21.00
N GLY A 428 -5.62 23.15 -20.39
CA GLY A 428 -5.83 21.73 -20.72
C GLY A 428 -4.98 21.22 -21.88
N SER A 429 -3.95 21.96 -22.29
CA SER A 429 -2.95 21.48 -23.24
C SER A 429 -2.33 20.17 -22.80
N GLN A 430 -2.06 19.30 -23.77
CA GLN A 430 -1.48 17.97 -23.54
C GLN A 430 -0.28 17.79 -24.46
N PHE A 431 0.90 17.62 -23.88
CA PHE A 431 2.11 17.36 -24.64
C PHE A 431 2.78 16.07 -24.18
N THR A 432 3.19 15.23 -25.13
CA THR A 432 3.91 14.00 -24.82
C THR A 432 5.35 14.05 -25.31
N VAL A 433 6.30 13.87 -24.40
CA VAL A 433 7.70 13.58 -24.70
C VAL A 433 7.85 12.07 -24.89
N LEU A 434 8.14 11.64 -26.11
CA LEU A 434 8.37 10.23 -26.43
C LEU A 434 9.68 9.72 -25.82
N GLY A 435 9.89 8.40 -25.75
CA GLY A 435 11.00 7.80 -25.01
C GLY A 435 12.42 8.13 -25.52
N ASN A 436 12.53 8.61 -26.75
CA ASN A 436 13.77 9.14 -27.34
C ASN A 436 13.73 10.67 -27.53
N GLY A 437 12.67 11.32 -27.06
CA GLY A 437 12.44 12.75 -27.19
C GLY A 437 13.05 13.56 -26.05
N SER A 438 13.18 14.87 -26.29
CA SER A 438 13.62 15.85 -25.29
C SER A 438 12.75 17.08 -25.35
N ALA A 439 12.36 17.63 -24.21
CA ALA A 439 11.68 18.92 -24.11
C ALA A 439 12.50 19.91 -23.29
N ASP A 440 12.79 21.06 -23.90
CA ASP A 440 13.61 22.13 -23.34
C ASP A 440 12.75 23.35 -22.99
N ASN A 441 12.90 23.89 -21.78
CA ASN A 441 12.24 25.13 -21.35
C ASN A 441 10.70 25.10 -21.51
N THR A 442 10.05 24.01 -21.09
CA THR A 442 8.59 23.88 -21.18
C THR A 442 7.89 24.53 -19.98
N ALA A 443 6.88 25.36 -20.20
CA ALA A 443 6.01 25.91 -19.17
C ALA A 443 4.64 25.23 -19.19
N VAL A 444 4.25 24.61 -18.10
CA VAL A 444 2.99 23.87 -17.92
C VAL A 444 2.09 24.65 -16.99
N GLY A 445 1.09 25.30 -17.57
CA GLY A 445 0.08 26.08 -16.87
C GLY A 445 -1.12 25.26 -16.40
N ALA A 446 -2.19 25.95 -16.05
CA ALA A 446 -3.29 25.35 -15.32
C ALA A 446 -4.11 24.33 -16.12
N GLY A 447 -4.36 23.18 -15.47
CA GLY A 447 -5.08 22.04 -16.05
C GLY A 447 -4.32 21.31 -17.15
N SER A 448 -3.11 21.74 -17.49
CA SER A 448 -2.30 21.14 -18.57
C SER A 448 -1.50 19.94 -18.06
N THR A 449 -1.20 19.03 -18.99
CA THR A 449 -0.43 17.81 -18.71
C THR A 449 0.79 17.72 -19.61
N LEU A 450 1.96 17.55 -18.98
CA LEU A 450 3.18 17.10 -19.63
C LEU A 450 3.37 15.61 -19.34
N ASN A 451 3.20 14.79 -20.37
CA ASN A 451 3.41 13.35 -20.28
C ASN A 451 4.82 13.00 -20.79
N VAL A 452 5.58 12.22 -20.03
CA VAL A 452 6.94 11.82 -20.40
C VAL A 452 7.03 10.30 -20.41
N ALA A 453 7.20 9.73 -21.60
CA ALA A 453 7.43 8.30 -21.76
C ALA A 453 8.81 7.90 -21.20
N GLN A 454 8.97 6.63 -20.87
CA GLN A 454 10.23 6.10 -20.35
C GLN A 454 11.40 6.41 -21.31
N GLY A 455 12.44 7.07 -20.78
CA GLY A 455 13.61 7.53 -21.54
C GLY A 455 13.51 8.98 -22.04
N GLY A 456 12.32 9.57 -22.02
CA GLY A 456 12.10 10.97 -22.37
C GLY A 456 12.83 11.91 -21.41
N THR A 457 13.46 12.95 -21.96
CA THR A 457 14.31 13.87 -21.19
C THR A 457 13.70 15.27 -21.10
N LEU A 458 13.81 15.88 -19.93
CA LEU A 458 13.49 17.28 -19.68
C LEU A 458 14.80 18.06 -19.46
N THR A 459 14.98 19.17 -20.18
CA THR A 459 16.16 20.04 -20.13
C THR A 459 15.77 21.50 -19.91
N GLY A 460 16.76 22.36 -19.64
CA GLY A 460 16.51 23.77 -19.34
C GLY A 460 15.69 23.90 -18.05
N THR A 461 14.73 24.83 -18.02
CA THR A 461 13.79 24.99 -16.90
C THR A 461 12.39 24.53 -17.32
N THR A 462 11.94 23.39 -16.81
CA THR A 462 10.54 22.97 -16.98
C THR A 462 9.72 23.49 -15.79
N SER A 463 8.80 24.43 -16.05
CA SER A 463 7.99 25.07 -15.00
C SER A 463 6.57 24.52 -14.96
N PHE A 464 6.01 24.44 -13.75
CA PHE A 464 4.66 23.93 -13.48
C PHE A 464 3.91 24.91 -12.58
N GLY A 465 2.74 25.36 -13.04
CA GLY A 465 1.83 26.23 -12.30
C GLY A 465 0.70 25.49 -11.58
N ASP A 466 -0.33 26.24 -11.18
CA ASP A 466 -1.53 25.75 -10.50
C ASP A 466 -2.26 24.68 -11.30
N GLY A 467 -2.45 23.48 -10.75
CA GLY A 467 -3.19 22.39 -11.41
C GLY A 467 -2.42 21.70 -12.53
N ALA A 468 -1.13 22.01 -12.71
CA ALA A 468 -0.29 21.37 -13.72
C ALA A 468 0.12 19.95 -13.29
N SER A 469 0.23 19.05 -14.28
CA SER A 469 0.60 17.65 -14.03
C SER A 469 1.79 17.22 -14.86
N LEU A 470 2.77 16.60 -14.21
CA LEU A 470 3.81 15.78 -14.83
C LEU A 470 3.43 14.31 -14.68
N THR A 471 3.31 13.57 -15.78
CA THR A 471 2.97 12.14 -15.75
C THR A 471 4.05 11.29 -16.44
N GLY A 472 4.22 10.06 -15.98
CA GLY A 472 5.12 9.08 -16.61
C GLY A 472 6.52 9.02 -15.98
N ASN A 473 7.54 8.70 -16.77
CA ASN A 473 8.90 8.41 -16.30
C ASN A 473 9.92 9.37 -16.94
N ALA A 474 10.10 10.53 -16.31
CA ALA A 474 10.97 11.58 -16.83
C ALA A 474 12.43 11.42 -16.37
N ILE A 475 13.35 11.74 -17.28
CA ILE A 475 14.74 12.02 -16.94
C ILE A 475 14.91 13.54 -16.93
N ASN A 476 15.04 14.15 -15.76
CA ASN A 476 15.37 15.57 -15.66
C ASN A 476 16.89 15.77 -15.65
N SER A 477 17.39 16.51 -16.63
CA SER A 477 18.79 16.97 -16.70
C SER A 477 18.94 18.48 -16.51
N GLY A 478 17.83 19.20 -16.29
CA GLY A 478 17.78 20.63 -16.02
C GLY A 478 17.18 20.94 -14.65
N GLN A 479 16.30 21.93 -14.59
CA GLN A 479 15.54 22.28 -13.39
C GLN A 479 14.04 22.00 -13.60
N LEU A 480 13.42 21.29 -12.66
CA LEU A 480 11.97 21.27 -12.52
C LEU A 480 11.56 22.35 -11.51
N HIS A 481 10.77 23.32 -11.93
CA HIS A 481 10.31 24.42 -11.08
C HIS A 481 8.79 24.35 -10.92
N PHE A 482 8.32 24.10 -9.71
CA PHE A 482 6.90 24.11 -9.36
C PHE A 482 6.57 25.38 -8.58
N SER A 483 5.62 26.17 -9.07
CA SER A 483 5.15 27.39 -8.40
C SER A 483 3.63 27.38 -8.33
N THR A 484 3.10 27.14 -7.13
CA THR A 484 1.65 26.95 -6.91
C THR A 484 1.10 27.94 -5.90
N GLY A 485 -0.02 28.59 -6.20
CA GLY A 485 -0.72 29.49 -5.29
C GLY A 485 -1.40 28.77 -4.12
N ASN A 486 -1.83 29.54 -3.12
CA ASN A 486 -2.48 28.99 -1.93
C ASN A 486 -3.77 28.21 -2.28
N GLY A 487 -3.92 27.01 -1.74
CA GLY A 487 -5.04 26.10 -2.04
C GLY A 487 -4.96 25.41 -3.40
N GLN A 488 -3.91 25.66 -4.18
CA GLN A 488 -3.68 25.05 -5.48
C GLN A 488 -2.61 23.95 -5.38
N ASN A 489 -2.70 23.00 -6.31
CA ASN A 489 -1.84 21.82 -6.31
C ASN A 489 -1.18 21.61 -7.66
N ALA A 490 0.07 21.14 -7.66
CA ALA A 490 0.70 20.52 -8.81
C ALA A 490 1.01 19.05 -8.48
N VAL A 491 1.09 18.20 -9.50
CA VAL A 491 1.25 16.76 -9.30
C VAL A 491 2.37 16.20 -10.17
N ILE A 492 3.18 15.34 -9.56
CA ILE A 492 4.02 14.36 -10.25
C ILE A 492 3.38 12.99 -10.05
N SER A 493 2.88 12.38 -11.13
CA SER A 493 2.31 11.03 -11.13
C SER A 493 3.19 10.11 -11.97
N GLY A 494 4.15 9.48 -11.29
CA GLY A 494 5.18 8.64 -11.91
C GLY A 494 6.56 8.93 -11.33
N SER A 495 7.61 8.61 -12.09
CA SER A 495 9.00 8.74 -11.62
C SER A 495 9.75 9.87 -12.32
N VAL A 496 10.59 10.57 -11.57
CA VAL A 496 11.53 11.56 -12.07
C VAL A 496 12.93 11.18 -11.60
N SER A 497 13.84 11.00 -12.55
CA SER A 497 15.24 10.63 -12.31
C SER A 497 16.19 11.65 -12.97
N GLY A 498 17.50 11.42 -12.88
CA GLY A 498 18.52 12.23 -13.54
C GLY A 498 19.25 13.18 -12.60
N GLY A 499 20.31 13.81 -13.11
CA GLY A 499 21.19 14.70 -12.34
C GLY A 499 20.65 16.12 -12.16
N GLY A 500 19.46 16.42 -12.68
CA GLY A 500 18.83 17.73 -12.56
C GLY A 500 18.41 18.09 -11.13
N GLN A 501 17.93 19.32 -10.97
CA GLN A 501 17.46 19.87 -9.71
C GLN A 501 15.94 20.05 -9.73
N MET A 502 15.35 20.06 -8.53
CA MET A 502 13.95 20.43 -8.35
C MET A 502 13.86 21.65 -7.43
N LEU A 503 12.95 22.56 -7.76
CA LEU A 503 12.62 23.78 -7.03
C LEU A 503 11.11 23.83 -6.82
N LYS A 504 10.68 23.99 -5.57
CA LYS A 504 9.29 24.19 -5.16
C LYS A 504 9.13 25.55 -4.48
N ASP A 505 8.40 26.43 -5.14
CA ASP A 505 7.99 27.77 -4.71
C ASP A 505 6.43 27.86 -4.61
N GLY A 506 5.93 28.98 -4.08
CA GLY A 506 4.51 29.25 -3.87
C GLY A 506 3.87 28.48 -2.71
N ASP A 507 2.82 29.06 -2.12
CA ASP A 507 2.18 28.54 -0.89
C ASP A 507 1.41 27.22 -1.07
N GLY A 508 1.16 26.78 -2.31
CA GLY A 508 0.42 25.57 -2.62
C GLY A 508 1.20 24.27 -2.37
N THR A 509 0.56 23.14 -2.70
CA THR A 509 1.13 21.80 -2.49
C THR A 509 1.62 21.19 -3.80
N LEU A 510 2.86 20.69 -3.82
CA LEU A 510 3.30 19.73 -4.82
C LEU A 510 3.14 18.32 -4.27
N THR A 511 2.38 17.48 -4.97
CA THR A 511 2.20 16.07 -4.60
C THR A 511 2.97 15.16 -5.54
N VAL A 512 3.84 14.31 -5.00
CA VAL A 512 4.47 13.19 -5.72
C VAL A 512 3.74 11.91 -5.35
N SER A 513 3.16 11.24 -6.35
CA SER A 513 2.34 10.04 -6.14
C SER A 513 2.86 8.84 -6.91
N ASN A 514 2.93 7.68 -6.24
CA ASN A 514 3.15 6.36 -6.86
C ASN A 514 4.37 6.27 -7.79
N GLY A 515 5.54 6.74 -7.34
CA GLY A 515 6.77 6.67 -8.12
C GLY A 515 8.01 7.11 -7.34
N THR A 516 9.12 7.26 -8.05
CA THR A 516 10.41 7.64 -7.46
C THR A 516 10.85 9.03 -7.91
N LEU A 517 11.22 9.91 -6.98
CA LEU A 517 11.88 11.19 -7.24
C LEU A 517 13.36 11.08 -6.84
N SER A 518 14.26 11.11 -7.82
CA SER A 518 15.71 11.10 -7.61
C SER A 518 16.33 12.25 -8.38
N GLN A 519 16.71 13.32 -7.67
CA GLN A 519 17.33 14.54 -8.20
C GLN A 519 18.63 14.83 -7.43
N SER A 520 19.52 15.64 -8.01
CA SER A 520 20.76 16.04 -7.31
C SER A 520 20.48 16.90 -6.07
N GLN A 521 19.39 17.68 -6.10
CA GLN A 521 18.93 18.50 -4.99
C GLN A 521 17.44 18.82 -5.15
N VAL A 522 16.71 18.87 -4.03
CA VAL A 522 15.32 19.34 -3.98
C VAL A 522 15.25 20.58 -3.07
N ASN A 523 14.94 21.73 -3.65
CA ASN A 523 14.76 22.98 -2.91
C ASN A 523 13.28 23.21 -2.63
N LEU A 524 12.91 23.35 -1.35
CA LEU A 524 11.55 23.66 -0.90
C LEU A 524 11.55 25.05 -0.25
N ASN A 525 11.35 26.09 -1.06
CA ASN A 525 11.37 27.46 -0.56
C ASN A 525 10.04 27.88 0.05
N GLN A 526 8.91 27.39 -0.48
CA GLN A 526 7.56 27.76 -0.03
C GLN A 526 6.56 26.61 -0.17
N GLY A 527 5.53 26.64 0.67
CA GLY A 527 4.39 25.71 0.63
C GLY A 527 4.76 24.30 1.07
N THR A 528 4.11 23.31 0.46
CA THR A 528 4.20 21.90 0.88
C THR A 528 4.74 20.98 -0.21
N LEU A 529 5.65 20.08 0.15
CA LEU A 529 6.01 18.90 -0.62
C LEU A 529 5.37 17.65 0.02
N ALA A 530 4.35 17.09 -0.64
CA ALA A 530 3.64 15.90 -0.16
C ALA A 530 4.05 14.67 -0.96
N LEU A 531 4.50 13.63 -0.26
CA LEU A 531 4.79 12.31 -0.80
C LEU A 531 3.64 11.37 -0.45
N ASN A 532 3.07 10.71 -1.47
CA ASN A 532 1.96 9.78 -1.31
C ASN A 532 2.28 8.44 -1.97
N ASN A 533 2.61 7.44 -1.15
CA ASN A 533 3.15 6.16 -1.60
C ASN A 533 4.32 6.33 -2.60
N ALA A 534 5.17 7.33 -2.37
CA ALA A 534 6.27 7.69 -3.23
C ALA A 534 7.62 7.48 -2.54
N ILE A 535 8.65 7.25 -3.33
CA ILE A 535 10.05 7.13 -2.86
C ILE A 535 10.78 8.39 -3.31
N ILE A 536 11.57 9.01 -2.43
CA ILE A 536 12.48 10.08 -2.79
C ILE A 536 13.91 9.70 -2.40
N ASN A 537 14.86 9.94 -3.29
CA ASN A 537 16.29 9.67 -3.10
C ASN A 537 17.09 10.95 -3.34
N SER A 538 16.87 11.95 -2.48
CA SER A 538 17.46 13.28 -2.59
C SER A 538 17.47 13.95 -1.22
N ASP A 539 18.44 14.83 -0.99
CA ASP A 539 18.38 15.78 0.12
C ASP A 539 17.34 16.88 -0.19
N ILE A 540 16.54 17.23 0.81
CA ILE A 540 15.58 18.34 0.74
C ILE A 540 16.17 19.54 1.51
N ILE A 541 16.48 20.59 0.78
CA ILE A 541 16.90 21.88 1.34
C ILE A 541 15.66 22.77 1.38
N ALA A 542 15.18 23.08 2.58
CA ALA A 542 13.93 23.76 2.80
C ALA A 542 14.13 25.12 3.48
N GLN A 543 13.05 25.88 3.58
CA GLN A 543 12.99 27.11 4.38
C GLN A 543 11.98 26.94 5.52
N SER A 544 12.19 27.64 6.64
CA SER A 544 11.23 27.65 7.73
C SER A 544 9.85 28.15 7.25
N GLY A 545 8.79 27.54 7.77
CA GLY A 545 7.41 27.78 7.33
C GLY A 545 6.97 26.94 6.11
N THR A 546 7.85 26.10 5.57
CA THR A 546 7.47 25.06 4.60
C THR A 546 7.07 23.76 5.29
N GLN A 547 6.53 22.80 4.54
CA GLN A 547 6.19 21.47 5.06
C GLN A 547 6.56 20.33 4.10
N VAL A 548 7.10 19.24 4.65
CA VAL A 548 7.26 17.95 3.99
C VAL A 548 6.32 16.92 4.64
N ARG A 549 5.49 16.25 3.84
CA ARG A 549 4.52 15.28 4.36
C ARG A 549 4.69 13.92 3.71
N LEU A 550 4.98 12.88 4.49
CA LEU A 550 5.11 11.50 4.04
C LEU A 550 3.85 10.73 4.43
N THR A 551 3.03 10.38 3.43
CA THR A 551 1.78 9.65 3.64
C THR A 551 1.81 8.23 3.07
N GLY A 552 0.96 7.35 3.62
CA GLY A 552 0.90 5.94 3.21
C GLY A 552 2.23 5.22 3.44
N ASN A 553 2.73 4.53 2.41
CA ASN A 553 4.00 3.79 2.45
C ASN A 553 5.18 4.58 1.87
N SER A 554 5.15 5.92 1.98
CA SER A 554 6.21 6.76 1.40
C SER A 554 7.57 6.52 2.06
N VAL A 555 8.65 6.62 1.28
CA VAL A 555 10.03 6.45 1.74
C VAL A 555 10.87 7.66 1.36
N MET A 556 11.46 8.32 2.35
CA MET A 556 12.47 9.38 2.16
C MET A 556 13.86 8.81 2.40
N ASN A 557 14.76 8.93 1.43
CA ASN A 557 16.17 8.60 1.56
C ASN A 557 17.00 9.88 1.33
N GLY A 558 17.60 10.41 2.40
CA GLY A 558 18.32 11.69 2.39
C GLY A 558 18.07 12.48 3.67
N ALA A 559 18.64 13.68 3.75
CA ALA A 559 18.41 14.63 4.85
C ALA A 559 17.37 15.70 4.49
N ILE A 560 16.83 16.37 5.51
CA ILE A 560 15.85 17.46 5.40
C ILE A 560 16.30 18.62 6.31
N ASP A 561 16.42 19.84 5.78
CA ASP A 561 17.01 21.00 6.49
C ASP A 561 16.48 22.37 5.99
N PRO A 562 15.82 23.22 6.80
CA PRO A 562 14.83 22.90 7.84
C PRO A 562 13.38 23.18 7.43
N THR A 563 12.44 22.38 7.94
CA THR A 563 11.00 22.44 7.62
C THR A 563 10.14 21.69 8.65
N ASP A 564 8.82 21.79 8.54
CA ASP A 564 7.89 20.91 9.25
C ASP A 564 7.79 19.55 8.57
N VAL A 565 7.89 18.46 9.32
CA VAL A 565 7.79 17.10 8.79
C VAL A 565 6.66 16.33 9.47
N THR A 566 5.84 15.65 8.67
CA THR A 566 4.82 14.70 9.16
C THR A 566 5.00 13.34 8.51
N LEU A 567 4.98 12.27 9.33
CA LEU A 567 5.07 10.88 8.88
C LEU A 567 3.85 10.07 9.32
N ASP A 568 3.14 9.46 8.36
CA ASP A 568 2.13 8.43 8.63
C ASP A 568 2.78 7.12 9.13
N SER A 569 1.96 6.21 9.69
CA SER A 569 2.44 4.96 10.29
C SER A 569 3.13 3.99 9.33
N GLY A 570 2.83 4.07 8.02
CA GLY A 570 3.49 3.28 6.99
C GLY A 570 4.76 3.94 6.42
N ALA A 571 5.00 5.22 6.75
CA ALA A 571 6.06 6.00 6.15
C ALA A 571 7.42 5.73 6.81
N ARG A 572 8.48 5.83 6.01
CA ARG A 572 9.87 5.68 6.47
C ARG A 572 10.73 6.85 6.04
N TRP A 573 11.59 7.32 6.93
CA TRP A 573 12.65 8.26 6.61
C TRP A 573 14.01 7.70 7.01
N ASN A 574 14.86 7.49 6.01
CA ASN A 574 16.22 7.00 6.15
C ASN A 574 17.20 8.17 6.02
N ILE A 575 17.67 8.68 7.15
CA ILE A 575 18.66 9.76 7.22
C ILE A 575 20.01 9.20 6.79
N GLN A 576 20.57 9.72 5.71
CA GLN A 576 21.88 9.27 5.20
C GLN A 576 23.02 9.90 6.01
N ARG A 577 24.01 9.09 6.41
CA ARG A 577 25.23 9.58 7.07
C ARG A 577 26.09 10.35 6.07
N GLY A 578 26.61 11.50 6.49
CA GLY A 578 27.42 12.38 5.63
C GLY A 578 26.62 13.08 4.53
N ALA A 579 25.31 13.26 4.71
CA ALA A 579 24.48 14.07 3.82
C ALA A 579 24.98 15.53 3.76
N ALA A 580 24.66 16.24 2.68
CA ALA A 580 25.16 17.60 2.45
C ALA A 580 24.55 18.63 3.42
N VAL A 581 23.34 18.35 3.92
CA VAL A 581 22.60 19.17 4.88
C VAL A 581 22.38 18.41 6.19
N LYS A 582 22.11 19.15 7.28
CA LYS A 582 21.90 18.55 8.60
C LYS A 582 20.42 18.26 8.78
N SER A 583 20.05 17.15 9.43
CA SER A 583 18.63 16.84 9.66
C SER A 583 18.05 17.75 10.76
N VAL A 584 17.69 18.98 10.41
CA VAL A 584 17.19 20.02 11.33
C VAL A 584 15.75 20.33 10.97
N LEU A 585 14.81 20.27 11.91
CA LEU A 585 13.38 20.48 11.66
C LEU A 585 12.78 21.51 12.61
N ASP A 586 11.73 22.19 12.14
CA ASP A 586 10.90 23.06 12.98
C ASP A 586 9.97 22.15 13.81
N ASN A 587 8.96 21.53 13.18
CA ASN A 587 8.06 20.58 13.85
C ASN A 587 8.17 19.18 13.25
N LEU A 588 8.18 18.14 14.10
CA LEU A 588 8.14 16.73 13.72
C LEU A 588 6.91 16.04 14.32
N ASP A 589 5.95 15.66 13.48
CA ASP A 589 4.85 14.75 13.84
C ASP A 589 5.15 13.34 13.31
N ASN A 590 5.46 12.40 14.21
CA ASN A 590 5.98 11.09 13.85
C ASN A 590 5.06 9.94 14.30
N ALA A 591 4.33 9.35 13.35
CA ALA A 591 3.70 8.03 13.50
C ALA A 591 4.49 6.91 12.80
N GLY A 592 5.46 7.26 11.95
CA GLY A 592 6.23 6.34 11.10
C GLY A 592 7.53 5.84 11.71
N THR A 593 8.49 5.50 10.85
CA THR A 593 9.84 5.05 11.27
C THR A 593 10.93 5.95 10.71
N ILE A 594 11.75 6.51 11.58
CA ILE A 594 12.97 7.26 11.21
C ILE A 594 14.17 6.37 11.53
N SER A 595 15.11 6.24 10.60
CA SER A 595 16.32 5.45 10.80
C SER A 595 17.53 6.19 10.28
N PHE A 596 18.62 6.18 11.04
CA PHE A 596 19.92 6.58 10.51
C PHE A 596 20.48 5.43 9.68
N ALA A 597 20.97 5.72 8.47
CA ALA A 597 21.57 4.74 7.59
C ALA A 597 22.75 4.04 8.31
N PRO A 598 22.97 2.73 8.09
CA PRO A 598 24.11 2.04 8.68
C PRO A 598 25.42 2.67 8.19
N ALA A 599 26.45 2.66 9.04
CA ALA A 599 27.78 3.08 8.64
C ALA A 599 28.29 2.19 7.49
N PRO A 600 29.02 2.75 6.50
CA PRO A 600 29.67 1.94 5.48
C PRO A 600 30.60 0.90 6.10
N ALA A 601 30.64 -0.31 5.53
CA ALA A 601 31.52 -1.37 6.01
C ALA A 601 32.98 -0.87 6.07
N ASN A 602 33.68 -1.20 7.16
CA ASN A 602 35.07 -0.81 7.42
C ASN A 602 35.35 0.70 7.57
N SER A 603 34.33 1.53 7.81
CA SER A 603 34.52 2.95 8.17
C SER A 603 34.29 3.17 9.67
N PRO A 604 34.98 4.14 10.31
CA PRO A 604 34.71 4.49 11.70
C PRO A 604 33.25 4.94 11.84
N PHE A 605 32.61 4.54 12.94
CA PHE A 605 31.26 4.98 13.26
C PHE A 605 31.29 6.48 13.60
N VAL A 606 30.66 7.30 12.76
CA VAL A 606 30.45 8.73 13.00
C VAL A 606 28.97 8.94 13.32
N PRO A 607 28.64 9.32 14.56
CA PRO A 607 27.28 9.67 14.94
C PRO A 607 26.66 10.78 14.09
N GLU A 608 25.36 10.69 13.87
CA GLU A 608 24.56 11.76 13.27
C GLU A 608 23.56 12.32 14.28
N THR A 609 23.05 13.52 13.99
CA THR A 609 22.08 14.20 14.86
C THR A 609 20.83 14.58 14.07
N LEU A 610 19.67 14.25 14.62
CA LEU A 610 18.38 14.82 14.23
C LEU A 610 18.02 15.90 15.24
N THR A 611 17.96 17.16 14.80
CA THR A 611 17.57 18.30 15.64
C THR A 611 16.16 18.71 15.29
N VAL A 612 15.30 18.89 16.28
CA VAL A 612 13.90 19.32 16.08
C VAL A 612 13.54 20.38 17.11
N THR A 613 12.74 21.40 16.73
CA THR A 613 12.23 22.36 17.72
C THR A 613 11.11 21.71 18.53
N ASN A 614 10.07 21.19 17.86
CA ASN A 614 8.98 20.46 18.52
C ASN A 614 8.84 19.05 17.96
N LEU A 615 8.65 18.07 18.85
CA LEU A 615 8.36 16.68 18.52
C LEU A 615 7.01 16.27 19.10
N THR A 616 6.13 15.75 18.25
CA THR A 616 4.89 15.07 18.64
C THR A 616 5.00 13.59 18.27
N GLY A 617 5.18 12.74 19.28
CA GLY A 617 5.27 11.30 19.10
C GLY A 617 3.87 10.66 19.02
N ARG A 618 3.57 9.96 17.93
CA ARG A 618 2.32 9.22 17.73
C ARG A 618 2.52 7.71 17.69
N ASN A 619 3.35 7.20 18.61
CA ASN A 619 3.88 5.84 18.61
C ASN A 619 4.80 5.52 17.42
N GLY A 620 5.37 6.55 16.77
CA GLY A 620 6.43 6.37 15.79
C GLY A 620 7.72 5.85 16.42
N THR A 621 8.63 5.35 15.59
CA THR A 621 9.92 4.77 16.00
C THR A 621 11.08 5.60 15.45
N ILE A 622 12.14 5.77 16.24
CA ILE A 622 13.43 6.28 15.81
C ILE A 622 14.48 5.21 16.10
N ASN A 623 15.14 4.71 15.05
CA ASN A 623 16.23 3.75 15.15
C ASN A 623 17.58 4.48 15.17
N LEU A 624 18.28 4.40 16.29
CA LEU A 624 19.57 5.02 16.57
C LEU A 624 20.67 3.96 16.55
N SER A 625 21.87 4.35 16.14
CA SER A 625 23.07 3.54 16.22
C SER A 625 23.94 3.97 17.39
N ILE A 626 24.55 3.01 18.08
CA ILE A 626 25.37 3.27 19.28
C ILE A 626 26.56 2.30 19.33
N ARG A 627 27.68 2.74 19.90
CA ARG A 627 28.81 1.88 20.28
C ARG A 627 28.80 1.69 21.79
N LEU A 628 28.52 0.47 22.25
CA LEU A 628 28.52 0.10 23.68
C LEU A 628 29.86 -0.48 24.13
N ASP A 629 30.77 -0.69 23.19
CA ASP A 629 32.12 -1.23 23.32
C ASP A 629 33.20 -0.15 23.48
N ASP A 630 32.83 1.12 23.31
CA ASP A 630 33.72 2.27 23.43
C ASP A 630 33.33 3.08 24.69
N PRO A 631 34.27 3.39 25.60
CA PRO A 631 33.97 4.12 26.83
C PRO A 631 33.51 5.57 26.60
N THR A 632 33.70 6.11 25.39
CA THR A 632 33.15 7.41 24.98
C THR A 632 31.71 7.33 24.48
N PHE A 633 31.19 6.11 24.25
CA PHE A 633 29.82 5.80 23.84
C PHE A 633 29.29 6.67 22.68
N PRO A 634 29.97 6.73 21.52
CA PRO A 634 29.45 7.46 20.38
C PRO A 634 28.08 6.87 19.98
N THR A 635 27.08 7.75 19.87
CA THR A 635 25.69 7.39 19.57
C THR A 635 25.08 8.45 18.68
N ASP A 636 24.23 8.01 17.75
CA ASP A 636 23.29 8.92 17.11
C ASP A 636 22.42 9.61 18.17
N MET A 637 22.04 10.85 17.89
CA MET A 637 21.39 11.71 18.88
C MET A 637 20.13 12.37 18.32
N LEU A 638 19.10 12.44 19.15
CA LEU A 638 17.96 13.32 18.95
C LEU A 638 18.14 14.57 19.81
N VAL A 639 18.05 15.75 19.21
CA VAL A 639 18.13 17.03 19.93
C VAL A 639 16.78 17.72 19.86
N ILE A 640 16.24 18.14 21.01
CA ILE A 640 15.11 19.05 21.11
C ILE A 640 15.66 20.45 21.40
N ASP A 641 15.45 21.40 20.49
CA ASP A 641 16.04 22.74 20.57
C ASP A 641 14.97 23.81 20.80
N GLY A 642 14.92 24.39 22.00
CA GLY A 642 14.03 25.49 22.37
C GLY A 642 12.53 25.19 22.50
N GLY A 643 12.04 24.06 21.96
CA GLY A 643 10.62 23.67 21.99
C GLY A 643 10.29 22.51 22.94
N GLN A 644 9.44 21.58 22.51
CA GLN A 644 8.90 20.52 23.36
C GLN A 644 8.91 19.15 22.69
N ALA A 645 9.14 18.08 23.47
CA ALA A 645 8.82 16.71 23.07
C ALA A 645 7.61 16.18 23.84
N THR A 646 6.55 15.83 23.12
CA THR A 646 5.27 15.36 23.68
C THR A 646 4.82 14.06 23.04
N GLY A 647 3.85 13.38 23.66
CA GLY A 647 3.29 12.13 23.13
C GLY A 647 4.20 10.94 23.43
N LYS A 648 4.32 9.98 22.50
CA LYS A 648 5.20 8.80 22.68
C LYS A 648 5.97 8.44 21.41
N THR A 649 7.27 8.29 21.54
CA THR A 649 8.19 7.82 20.49
C THR A 649 9.00 6.63 21.00
N TRP A 650 9.07 5.57 20.21
CA TRP A 650 9.91 4.41 20.51
C TRP A 650 11.33 4.64 20.04
N LEU A 651 12.31 4.51 20.94
CA LEU A 651 13.72 4.54 20.62
C LEU A 651 14.24 3.10 20.54
N ASN A 652 14.82 2.76 19.40
CA ASN A 652 15.48 1.48 19.17
C ASN A 652 16.96 1.70 18.94
N PHE A 653 17.78 0.89 19.57
CA PHE A 653 19.24 0.99 19.46
C PHE A 653 19.80 -0.21 18.71
N THR A 654 20.73 0.06 17.80
CA THR A 654 21.50 -0.96 17.08
C THR A 654 22.98 -0.74 17.35
N SER A 655 23.72 -1.81 17.68
CA SER A 655 25.17 -1.70 17.87
C SER A 655 25.85 -1.42 16.53
N ALA A 656 26.65 -0.36 16.44
CA ALA A 656 27.46 -0.01 15.28
C ALA A 656 28.91 -0.51 15.36
N GLY A 657 29.20 -1.38 16.33
CA GLY A 657 30.51 -1.98 16.57
C GLY A 657 30.42 -3.50 16.61
N ASP A 658 31.32 -4.14 17.36
CA ASP A 658 31.24 -5.57 17.61
C ASP A 658 29.95 -5.85 18.41
N ALA A 659 28.97 -6.44 17.71
CA ALA A 659 27.71 -6.86 18.30
C ALA A 659 28.01 -7.84 19.44
N GLY A 660 27.81 -7.41 20.67
CA GLY A 660 28.01 -8.23 21.86
C GLY A 660 28.96 -7.68 22.92
N LEU A 661 29.66 -6.58 22.65
CA LEU A 661 30.47 -5.88 23.64
C LEU A 661 29.66 -4.78 24.34
N GLY A 662 29.74 -4.71 25.67
CA GLY A 662 29.03 -3.71 26.48
C GLY A 662 29.81 -3.29 27.72
N LEU A 663 29.89 -1.99 27.95
CA LEU A 663 30.55 -1.38 29.10
C LEU A 663 29.51 -0.84 30.11
N ALA A 664 29.86 -0.90 31.39
CA ALA A 664 29.09 -0.24 32.44
C ALA A 664 29.09 1.28 32.20
N THR A 665 27.93 1.89 32.31
CA THR A 665 27.81 3.35 32.24
C THR A 665 28.19 3.97 33.58
N THR A 666 28.77 5.18 33.55
CA THR A 666 29.04 5.97 34.77
C THR A 666 28.19 7.26 34.77
N GLY A 667 28.00 7.86 35.94
CA GLY A 667 27.20 9.07 36.08
C GLY A 667 25.75 8.87 35.64
N SER A 668 25.21 9.82 34.85
CA SER A 668 23.83 9.76 34.34
C SER A 668 23.61 8.73 33.22
N GLY A 669 24.66 8.17 32.62
CA GLY A 669 24.56 7.26 31.48
C GLY A 669 24.87 7.91 30.13
N ILE A 670 24.50 7.24 29.04
CA ILE A 670 24.74 7.65 27.66
C ILE A 670 23.59 8.54 27.21
N LYS A 671 23.87 9.82 26.92
CA LYS A 671 22.86 10.78 26.47
C LYS A 671 22.43 10.44 25.03
N VAL A 672 21.15 10.16 24.84
CA VAL A 672 20.57 9.75 23.54
C VAL A 672 19.49 10.72 23.05
N VAL A 673 18.87 11.46 23.98
CA VAL A 673 18.08 12.65 23.68
C VAL A 673 18.63 13.82 24.48
N GLU A 674 18.89 14.93 23.81
CA GLU A 674 19.38 16.16 24.42
C GLU A 674 18.34 17.28 24.28
N ALA A 675 17.99 17.93 25.37
CA ALA A 675 17.13 19.12 25.39
C ALA A 675 18.01 20.35 25.64
N ILE A 676 18.02 21.29 24.69
CA ILE A 676 18.82 22.53 24.75
C ILE A 676 17.95 23.78 24.64
N ASN A 677 18.53 24.93 24.96
CA ASN A 677 17.92 26.25 24.79
C ASN A 677 16.53 26.42 25.44
N GLY A 678 16.30 25.74 26.57
CA GLY A 678 15.02 25.77 27.30
C GLY A 678 13.98 24.76 26.82
N ALA A 679 14.37 23.83 25.95
CA ALA A 679 13.51 22.72 25.57
C ALA A 679 13.10 21.86 26.76
N THR A 680 11.94 21.22 26.66
CA THR A 680 11.39 20.38 27.73
C THR A 680 10.75 19.11 27.15
N THR A 681 10.82 18.00 27.88
CA THR A 681 10.39 16.68 27.40
C THR A 681 9.43 16.04 28.40
N GLU A 682 8.27 15.58 27.92
CA GLU A 682 7.32 14.88 28.80
C GLU A 682 7.91 13.56 29.29
N ALA A 683 7.65 13.16 30.55
CA ALA A 683 8.17 11.93 31.14
C ALA A 683 7.78 10.63 30.38
N GLY A 684 6.81 10.69 29.47
CA GLY A 684 6.39 9.59 28.60
C GLY A 684 6.79 9.76 27.12
N ALA A 685 7.50 10.84 26.76
CA ALA A 685 7.84 11.20 25.39
C ALA A 685 8.66 10.11 24.67
N PHE A 686 9.50 9.38 25.41
CA PHE A 686 10.37 8.34 24.87
C PHE A 686 10.29 7.04 25.67
N ALA A 687 10.43 5.92 24.98
CA ALA A 687 10.52 4.59 25.60
C ALA A 687 11.39 3.65 24.74
N LEU A 688 12.07 2.68 25.35
CA LEU A 688 12.77 1.64 24.61
C LEU A 688 11.78 0.76 23.85
N GLY A 689 11.96 0.63 22.53
CA GLY A 689 11.13 -0.26 21.72
C GLY A 689 11.50 -1.74 21.88
N ARG A 690 12.71 -2.05 22.35
CA ARG A 690 13.19 -3.40 22.70
C ARG A 690 14.21 -3.36 23.83
N LYS A 691 14.32 -4.46 24.59
CA LYS A 691 15.38 -4.64 25.59
C LYS A 691 16.75 -4.57 24.90
N LEU A 692 17.69 -3.85 25.51
CA LEU A 692 19.04 -3.69 25.00
C LEU A 692 20.01 -4.43 25.92
N GLN A 693 20.64 -5.48 25.40
CA GLN A 693 21.65 -6.28 26.11
C GLN A 693 22.97 -6.19 25.35
N ALA A 694 24.07 -5.97 26.07
CA ALA A 694 25.41 -6.02 25.49
C ALA A 694 26.44 -6.44 26.54
N GLY A 695 27.26 -7.44 26.22
CA GLY A 695 28.18 -8.09 27.14
C GLY A 695 27.47 -8.54 28.43
N ALA A 696 28.05 -8.15 29.56
CA ALA A 696 27.54 -8.47 30.89
C ALA A 696 26.33 -7.62 31.34
N TYR A 697 25.87 -6.64 30.55
CA TYR A 697 24.95 -5.59 31.02
C TYR A 697 23.62 -5.56 30.24
N ASN A 698 22.54 -5.30 30.98
CA ASN A 698 21.28 -4.80 30.44
C ASN A 698 21.31 -3.26 30.48
N TYR A 699 20.67 -2.61 29.53
CA TYR A 699 20.54 -1.16 29.48
C TYR A 699 19.07 -0.72 29.56
N THR A 700 18.84 0.32 30.34
CA THR A 700 17.53 0.93 30.56
C THR A 700 17.55 2.40 30.15
N LEU A 701 16.42 2.90 29.64
CA LEU A 701 16.25 4.29 29.24
C LEU A 701 15.51 5.04 30.35
N SER A 702 16.07 6.16 30.78
CA SER A 702 15.50 6.99 31.84
C SER A 702 15.49 8.47 31.45
N HIS A 703 14.47 9.18 31.94
CA HIS A 703 14.41 10.64 31.90
C HIS A 703 15.33 11.21 32.98
N GLY A 704 16.07 12.26 32.64
CA GLY A 704 17.00 12.94 33.52
C GLY A 704 16.31 13.42 34.81
N SER A 705 16.95 13.21 35.96
CA SER A 705 16.38 13.66 37.24
C SER A 705 16.64 15.14 37.54
N ALA A 706 17.59 15.76 36.83
CA ALA A 706 18.03 17.15 37.03
C ALA A 706 17.96 18.00 35.75
N ASP A 707 17.60 17.38 34.62
CA ASP A 707 17.50 18.01 33.31
C ASP A 707 16.42 17.33 32.47
N GLU A 708 16.19 17.87 31.27
CA GLU A 708 15.16 17.39 30.34
C GLU A 708 15.72 16.36 29.33
N ASN A 709 16.92 15.83 29.57
CA ASN A 709 17.60 14.89 28.70
C ASN A 709 17.14 13.45 28.97
N TRP A 710 17.45 12.54 28.03
CA TRP A 710 17.22 11.10 28.22
C TRP A 710 18.51 10.32 28.09
N TYR A 711 18.69 9.39 29.02
CA TYR A 711 19.92 8.62 29.18
C TYR A 711 19.65 7.13 29.12
N LEU A 712 20.53 6.44 28.39
CA LEU A 712 20.66 5.00 28.44
C LEU A 712 21.70 4.64 29.51
N SER A 713 21.28 3.92 30.54
CA SER A 713 22.14 3.50 31.67
C SER A 713 22.18 1.98 31.80
N SER A 714 23.38 1.42 32.02
CA SER A 714 23.52 0.01 32.38
C SER A 714 22.88 -0.24 33.75
N GLU A 715 22.20 -1.37 33.91
CA GLU A 715 21.74 -1.84 35.21
C GLU A 715 22.94 -2.02 36.17
N ALA A 716 22.71 -1.80 37.47
CA ALA A 716 23.76 -1.90 38.48
C ALA A 716 24.27 -3.34 38.68
N GLY A 717 23.40 -4.31 38.44
CA GLY A 717 23.75 -5.74 38.45
C GLY A 717 24.09 -6.25 37.06
N TYR A 718 24.78 -7.39 37.03
CA TYR A 718 25.01 -8.12 35.79
C TYR A 718 23.75 -8.81 35.31
N ARG A 719 23.73 -9.10 34.01
CA ARG A 719 22.74 -9.97 33.38
C ARG A 719 22.71 -11.34 34.05
N ALA A 720 21.52 -11.95 34.12
CA ALA A 720 21.34 -13.29 34.68
C ALA A 720 22.22 -14.36 34.00
N GLU A 721 22.55 -14.16 32.72
CA GLU A 721 23.43 -15.03 31.97
C GLU A 721 24.86 -15.10 32.53
N VAL A 722 25.35 -14.03 33.18
CA VAL A 722 26.70 -14.02 33.80
C VAL A 722 26.81 -15.07 34.89
N VAL A 723 25.90 -15.05 35.86
CA VAL A 723 25.90 -16.03 36.96
C VAL A 723 25.57 -17.43 36.45
N LEU A 724 24.68 -17.53 35.47
CA LEU A 724 24.25 -18.81 34.92
C LEU A 724 25.42 -19.55 34.25
N TYR A 725 26.19 -18.87 33.40
CA TYR A 725 27.30 -19.51 32.69
C TYR A 725 28.55 -19.68 33.58
N ALA A 726 28.73 -18.85 34.61
CA ALA A 726 29.81 -19.03 35.57
C ALA A 726 29.64 -20.33 36.41
N SER A 727 28.39 -20.74 36.66
CA SER A 727 28.09 -21.96 37.43
C SER A 727 28.51 -23.27 36.74
N LEU A 728 28.75 -23.24 35.42
CA LEU A 728 29.09 -24.43 34.62
C LEU A 728 30.35 -25.13 35.15
N PHE A 729 31.37 -24.36 35.56
CA PHE A 729 32.61 -24.91 36.09
C PHE A 729 32.38 -25.75 37.35
N ALA A 730 31.68 -25.19 38.34
CA ALA A 730 31.43 -25.86 39.61
C ALA A 730 30.58 -27.12 39.42
N GLN A 731 29.50 -27.02 38.64
CA GLN A 731 28.60 -28.15 38.36
C GLN A 731 29.32 -29.34 37.71
N SER A 732 30.11 -29.09 36.67
CA SER A 732 30.78 -30.16 35.93
C SER A 732 31.93 -30.78 36.74
N MET A 733 32.71 -29.96 37.46
CA MET A 733 33.79 -30.44 38.32
C MET A 733 33.29 -31.23 39.54
N ASP A 734 32.16 -30.83 40.14
CA ASP A 734 31.54 -31.59 41.22
C ASP A 734 31.00 -32.95 40.74
N TYR A 735 30.41 -32.97 39.54
CA TYR A 735 30.00 -34.21 38.89
C TYR A 735 31.20 -35.14 38.66
N ASP A 736 32.30 -34.63 38.11
CA ASP A 736 33.50 -35.44 37.84
C ASP A 736 34.14 -35.98 39.11
N ARG A 737 34.19 -35.19 40.19
CA ARG A 737 34.67 -35.65 41.50
C ARG A 737 33.76 -36.73 42.09
N ALA A 738 32.44 -36.55 42.01
CA ALA A 738 31.48 -37.55 42.47
C ALA A 738 31.62 -38.86 41.68
N LEU A 739 31.82 -38.76 40.36
CA LEU A 739 32.02 -39.89 39.45
C LEU A 739 33.37 -40.60 39.65
N ALA A 740 34.43 -39.86 40.01
CA ALA A 740 35.71 -40.46 40.34
C ALA A 740 35.55 -41.35 41.58
N GLY A 741 34.99 -40.83 42.68
CA GLY A 741 34.71 -41.59 43.90
C GLY A 741 35.95 -42.06 44.68
N THR A 742 35.79 -43.05 45.56
CA THR A 742 36.87 -43.60 46.42
C THR A 742 37.17 -45.06 46.13
N TYR A 743 38.35 -45.54 46.51
CA TYR A 743 38.82 -46.92 46.31
C TYR A 743 37.77 -47.98 46.71
N SER A 744 37.15 -47.82 47.88
CA SER A 744 36.12 -48.73 48.40
C SER A 744 34.90 -48.94 47.47
N GLN A 745 34.64 -47.97 46.59
CA GLN A 745 33.53 -47.99 45.64
C GLN A 745 33.90 -48.72 44.34
N ARG A 746 35.20 -48.90 44.07
CA ARG A 746 35.74 -49.53 42.84
C ARG A 746 36.40 -50.89 43.07
N SER A 747 36.63 -51.30 44.32
CA SER A 747 37.36 -52.54 44.61
C SER A 747 36.50 -53.80 44.40
N SER A 748 37.07 -54.83 43.73
CA SER A 748 36.44 -56.15 43.57
C SER A 748 36.44 -56.93 44.89
N ALA A 749 35.29 -57.48 45.32
CA ALA A 749 35.07 -58.04 46.67
C ALA A 749 35.83 -59.35 47.00
N VAL A 750 36.77 -59.80 46.17
CA VAL A 750 37.51 -61.08 46.30
C VAL A 750 38.94 -60.92 45.74
N ASN A 751 39.90 -61.72 46.21
CA ASN A 751 41.32 -61.72 45.79
C ASN A 751 41.62 -61.97 44.29
N ASN A 752 40.63 -61.93 43.41
CA ASN A 752 40.74 -62.22 41.99
C ASN A 752 40.39 -60.99 41.14
N GLN A 753 40.64 -61.08 39.83
CA GLN A 753 40.15 -60.10 38.87
C GLN A 753 38.62 -60.08 38.88
N GLY A 754 38.01 -58.91 38.70
CA GLY A 754 36.56 -58.80 38.68
C GLY A 754 36.03 -57.66 37.83
N PHE A 755 34.72 -57.70 37.62
CA PHE A 755 33.93 -56.59 37.10
C PHE A 755 33.15 -55.95 38.22
N TRP A 756 33.00 -54.63 38.15
CA TRP A 756 32.16 -53.88 39.08
C TRP A 756 31.31 -52.88 38.30
N GLY A 757 30.14 -52.60 38.84
CA GLY A 757 29.24 -51.58 38.34
C GLY A 757 28.64 -50.81 39.50
N ARG A 758 28.44 -49.50 39.31
CA ARG A 758 27.70 -48.68 40.25
C ARG A 758 26.75 -47.72 39.55
N ILE A 759 25.63 -47.47 40.20
CA ILE A 759 24.71 -46.38 39.87
C ILE A 759 24.67 -45.44 41.07
N GLN A 760 24.81 -44.15 40.82
CA GLN A 760 24.73 -43.13 41.86
C GLN A 760 23.79 -42.02 41.41
N GLY A 761 22.97 -41.56 42.33
CA GLY A 761 22.13 -40.38 42.18
C GLY A 761 22.23 -39.52 43.42
N GLY A 762 22.15 -38.21 43.25
CA GLY A 762 22.27 -37.29 44.36
C GLY A 762 21.74 -35.91 44.04
N HIS A 763 21.74 -35.09 45.09
CA HIS A 763 21.53 -33.66 45.01
C HIS A 763 22.84 -32.97 45.39
N THR A 764 23.18 -31.89 44.69
CA THR A 764 24.35 -31.04 44.95
C THR A 764 23.94 -29.58 44.86
N GLY A 765 24.61 -28.72 45.62
CA GLY A 765 24.36 -27.29 45.62
C GLY A 765 25.51 -26.50 46.20
N HIS A 766 25.41 -25.18 46.03
CA HIS A 766 26.29 -24.18 46.60
C HIS A 766 25.45 -23.02 47.14
N ASP A 767 25.78 -22.57 48.35
CA ASP A 767 25.28 -21.30 48.91
C ASP A 767 26.19 -20.14 48.44
N SER A 768 25.60 -19.02 48.01
CA SER A 768 26.38 -17.80 47.64
C SER A 768 26.74 -16.97 48.88
N ASN A 769 28.03 -16.68 49.07
CA ASN A 769 28.58 -15.99 50.24
C ASN A 769 29.14 -14.58 49.98
N GLY A 770 29.00 -14.05 48.76
CA GLY A 770 29.62 -12.76 48.38
C GLY A 770 29.35 -12.30 46.93
N GLY A 771 28.85 -13.17 46.06
CA GLY A 771 28.38 -12.86 44.71
C GLY A 771 29.47 -12.94 43.63
N ILE A 772 29.05 -13.02 42.37
CA ILE A 772 29.95 -13.34 41.25
C ILE A 772 31.06 -12.30 41.03
N ALA A 773 30.81 -11.04 41.40
CA ALA A 773 31.79 -9.96 41.33
C ALA A 773 32.99 -10.16 42.27
N GLN A 774 32.82 -10.93 43.35
CA GLN A 774 33.87 -11.25 44.32
C GLN A 774 34.61 -12.55 43.97
N GLY A 775 34.25 -13.19 42.85
CA GLY A 775 34.81 -14.47 42.42
C GLY A 775 34.16 -15.67 43.12
N ASP A 776 32.99 -15.51 43.74
CA ASP A 776 32.29 -16.61 44.38
C ASP A 776 31.50 -17.46 43.37
N THR A 777 31.41 -18.76 43.64
CA THR A 777 30.53 -19.64 42.87
C THR A 777 29.06 -19.25 43.09
N PRO A 778 28.26 -19.09 42.02
CA PRO A 778 26.84 -18.73 42.14
C PRO A 778 26.01 -19.70 42.98
N GLU A 779 24.97 -19.17 43.63
CA GLU A 779 24.00 -20.00 44.36
C GLU A 779 23.31 -20.93 43.37
N SER A 780 23.41 -22.23 43.64
CA SER A 780 22.92 -23.25 42.75
C SER A 780 22.45 -24.47 43.50
N SER A 781 21.44 -25.16 42.97
CA SER A 781 20.90 -26.38 43.56
C SER A 781 20.36 -27.29 42.48
N GLY A 782 20.72 -28.56 42.53
CA GLY A 782 20.28 -29.50 41.51
C GLY A 782 20.58 -30.95 41.79
N SER A 783 20.22 -31.78 40.82
CA SER A 783 20.38 -33.23 40.90
C SER A 783 21.36 -33.73 39.86
N TYR A 784 22.08 -34.79 40.20
CA TYR A 784 22.93 -35.53 39.27
C TYR A 784 22.69 -37.02 39.37
N GLY A 785 23.01 -37.74 38.31
CA GLY A 785 23.03 -39.19 38.32
C GLY A 785 23.85 -39.79 37.20
N PHE A 786 24.50 -40.92 37.50
CA PHE A 786 25.36 -41.62 36.56
C PHE A 786 25.36 -43.13 36.77
N ILE A 787 25.73 -43.83 35.70
CA ILE A 787 26.06 -45.25 35.71
C ILE A 787 27.54 -45.38 35.34
N GLN A 788 28.29 -46.15 36.13
CA GLN A 788 29.70 -46.44 35.90
C GLN A 788 29.92 -47.95 35.91
N LEU A 789 30.66 -48.45 34.94
CA LEU A 789 31.02 -49.86 34.77
C LEU A 789 32.52 -49.98 34.61
N GLY A 790 33.16 -50.84 35.40
CA GLY A 790 34.60 -51.05 35.36
C GLY A 790 35.00 -52.50 35.57
N GLY A 791 36.26 -52.79 35.32
CA GLY A 791 36.82 -54.11 35.54
C GLY A 791 38.33 -54.09 35.64
N ASP A 792 38.85 -55.06 36.38
CA ASP A 792 40.27 -55.28 36.57
C ASP A 792 40.86 -55.92 35.31
N LEU A 793 41.90 -55.31 34.75
CA LEU A 793 42.60 -55.82 33.57
C LEU A 793 43.81 -56.68 33.96
N PHE A 794 44.52 -56.28 35.01
CA PHE A 794 45.74 -56.94 35.44
C PHE A 794 45.82 -56.98 36.95
N LYS A 795 46.29 -58.12 37.47
CA LYS A 795 46.61 -58.29 38.88
C LYS A 795 47.95 -59.01 39.00
N HIS A 796 48.85 -58.49 39.84
CA HIS A 796 50.16 -59.07 40.05
C HIS A 796 50.59 -58.95 41.50
N ASP A 797 50.90 -60.10 42.09
CA ASP A 797 51.38 -60.21 43.46
C ASP A 797 52.89 -60.41 43.46
N THR A 798 53.60 -59.55 44.17
CA THR A 798 55.08 -59.54 44.25
C THR A 798 55.61 -60.24 45.51
N GLY A 799 54.71 -60.78 46.36
CA GLY A 799 55.02 -61.38 47.66
C GLY A 799 55.23 -60.37 48.80
N ARG A 800 55.07 -59.07 48.50
CA ARG A 800 55.02 -57.95 49.47
C ARG A 800 53.91 -56.97 49.12
N LEU A 801 53.65 -56.79 47.83
CA LEU A 801 52.65 -55.87 47.29
C LEU A 801 51.77 -56.59 46.27
N SER A 802 50.45 -56.43 46.42
CA SER A 802 49.45 -56.79 45.42
C SER A 802 49.09 -55.57 44.60
N LEU A 803 49.31 -55.63 43.28
CA LEU A 803 48.99 -54.57 42.34
C LEU A 803 47.78 -54.96 41.49
N THR A 804 46.77 -54.10 41.43
CA THR A 804 45.58 -54.27 40.58
C THR A 804 45.41 -53.04 39.71
N SER A 805 45.29 -53.21 38.39
CA SER A 805 44.96 -52.12 37.48
C SER A 805 43.72 -52.45 36.65
N GLY A 806 42.92 -51.43 36.36
CA GLY A 806 41.67 -51.59 35.62
C GLY A 806 41.24 -50.32 34.90
N LEU A 807 40.15 -50.44 34.14
CA LEU A 807 39.50 -49.34 33.43
C LEU A 807 38.01 -49.30 33.76
N TYR A 808 37.41 -48.13 33.62
CA TYR A 808 35.95 -47.94 33.70
C TYR A 808 35.47 -46.93 32.67
N GLY A 809 34.21 -47.10 32.25
CA GLY A 809 33.44 -46.12 31.49
C GLY A 809 32.20 -45.68 32.26
N ALA A 810 31.76 -44.45 32.04
CA ALA A 810 30.57 -43.91 32.67
C ALA A 810 29.78 -42.97 31.75
N ALA A 811 28.49 -42.89 32.01
CA ALA A 811 27.59 -41.93 31.40
C ALA A 811 26.56 -41.44 32.43
N GLY A 812 26.21 -40.17 32.36
CA GLY A 812 25.22 -39.57 33.25
C GLY A 812 24.86 -38.15 32.89
N GLN A 813 24.10 -37.52 33.78
CA GLN A 813 23.64 -36.15 33.60
C GLN A 813 23.53 -35.40 34.93
N SER A 814 23.60 -34.08 34.85
CA SER A 814 23.36 -33.14 35.94
C SER A 814 22.35 -32.08 35.48
N LEU A 815 21.44 -31.67 36.37
CA LEU A 815 20.47 -30.60 36.15
C LEU A 815 20.44 -29.71 37.39
N VAL A 816 20.75 -28.43 37.20
CA VAL A 816 20.96 -27.45 38.27
C VAL A 816 20.21 -26.16 37.97
N ASP A 817 19.47 -25.65 38.95
CA ASP A 817 18.89 -24.32 38.91
C ASP A 817 19.84 -23.32 39.58
N VAL A 818 20.00 -22.14 38.97
CA VAL A 818 20.95 -21.11 39.38
C VAL A 818 20.20 -19.82 39.70
N LYS A 819 20.67 -19.12 40.74
CA LYS A 819 20.10 -17.83 41.16
C LYS A 819 21.10 -16.69 40.95
N ASN A 820 20.55 -15.50 40.75
CA ASN A 820 21.28 -14.24 40.75
C ASN A 820 21.76 -13.89 42.16
N ASP A 821 22.67 -12.92 42.27
CA ASP A 821 23.19 -12.43 43.55
C ASP A 821 22.09 -11.83 44.45
N ASP A 822 20.99 -11.33 43.86
CA ASP A 822 19.80 -10.87 44.58
C ASP A 822 18.81 -12.00 44.94
N ARG A 823 19.19 -13.25 44.67
CA ARG A 823 18.43 -14.50 44.84
C ARG A 823 17.20 -14.65 43.93
N SER A 824 17.04 -13.80 42.92
CA SER A 824 16.08 -14.05 41.84
C SER A 824 16.54 -15.20 40.94
N ALA A 825 15.62 -15.82 40.19
CA ALA A 825 15.96 -16.94 39.32
C ALA A 825 16.80 -16.47 38.12
N ALA A 826 18.00 -17.04 37.95
CA ALA A 826 18.86 -16.75 36.80
C ALA A 826 18.54 -17.67 35.61
N GLY A 827 18.36 -18.96 35.89
CA GLY A 827 18.08 -19.97 34.87
C GLY A 827 18.41 -21.38 35.34
N SER A 828 18.46 -22.31 34.38
CA SER A 828 18.79 -23.72 34.62
C SER A 828 19.88 -24.21 33.68
N VAL A 829 20.74 -25.11 34.17
CA VAL A 829 21.83 -25.75 33.43
C VAL A 829 21.65 -27.26 33.41
N ARG A 830 21.78 -27.86 32.24
CA ARG A 830 21.87 -29.30 32.06
C ARG A 830 23.24 -29.69 31.50
N ASP A 831 23.92 -30.61 32.18
CA ASP A 831 25.15 -31.26 31.71
C ASP A 831 24.90 -32.72 31.36
N THR A 832 25.36 -33.17 30.20
CA THR A 832 25.41 -34.59 29.83
C THR A 832 26.86 -35.02 29.69
N VAL A 833 27.28 -36.00 30.49
CA VAL A 833 28.70 -36.33 30.67
C VAL A 833 28.97 -37.76 30.29
N TYR A 834 30.04 -37.96 29.51
CA TYR A 834 30.63 -39.26 29.21
C TYR A 834 32.07 -39.28 29.69
N SER A 835 32.46 -40.30 30.45
CA SER A 835 33.80 -40.38 31.04
C SER A 835 34.44 -41.74 30.85
N LEU A 836 35.77 -41.72 30.73
CA LEU A 836 36.63 -42.90 30.69
C LEU A 836 37.73 -42.72 31.72
N GLY A 837 37.97 -43.73 32.55
CA GLY A 837 39.04 -43.66 33.55
C GLY A 837 39.77 -44.97 33.74
N GLY A 838 40.97 -44.86 34.29
CA GLY A 838 41.82 -45.96 34.69
C GLY A 838 42.21 -45.84 36.14
N TYR A 839 42.45 -46.97 36.78
CA TYR A 839 42.88 -47.04 38.18
C TYR A 839 44.03 -48.03 38.38
N LEU A 840 44.85 -47.74 39.38
CA LEU A 840 45.92 -48.61 39.89
C LEU A 840 45.87 -48.62 41.41
N THR A 841 45.57 -49.78 41.98
CA THR A 841 45.55 -50.02 43.42
C THR A 841 46.76 -50.86 43.81
N ALA A 842 47.47 -50.45 44.85
CA ALA A 842 48.57 -51.16 45.47
C ALA A 842 48.24 -51.47 46.93
N VAL A 843 48.28 -52.74 47.34
CA VAL A 843 48.00 -53.18 48.71
C VAL A 843 49.19 -53.93 49.28
N HIS A 844 49.70 -53.50 50.44
CA HIS A 844 50.79 -54.15 51.14
C HIS A 844 50.27 -55.36 51.94
N GLU A 845 50.70 -56.57 51.55
CA GLU A 845 50.08 -57.83 51.96
C GLU A 845 50.11 -58.08 53.48
N THR A 846 51.12 -57.56 54.20
CA THR A 846 51.27 -57.81 55.65
C THR A 846 50.59 -56.76 56.53
N SER A 847 50.52 -55.50 56.09
CA SER A 847 50.01 -54.40 56.92
C SER A 847 48.62 -53.91 56.50
N GLY A 848 48.13 -54.33 55.33
CA GLY A 848 46.88 -53.81 54.75
C GLY A 848 46.97 -52.36 54.28
N LEU A 849 48.15 -51.72 54.36
CA LEU A 849 48.36 -50.36 53.83
C LEU A 849 48.06 -50.38 52.33
N TRP A 850 47.17 -49.50 51.88
CA TRP A 850 46.83 -49.41 50.47
C TRP A 850 46.97 -47.99 49.92
N ALA A 851 47.26 -47.92 48.63
CA ALA A 851 47.25 -46.71 47.84
C ALA A 851 46.48 -46.96 46.55
N ASP A 852 45.66 -46.01 46.14
CA ASP A 852 44.84 -46.07 44.95
C ASP A 852 45.04 -44.81 44.12
N VAL A 853 45.34 -44.99 42.84
CA VAL A 853 45.53 -43.91 41.88
C VAL A 853 44.45 -44.01 40.82
N VAL A 854 43.75 -42.92 40.55
CA VAL A 854 42.75 -42.79 39.48
C VAL A 854 43.14 -41.69 38.53
N ALA A 855 42.99 -41.94 37.24
CA ALA A 855 42.97 -40.91 36.20
C ALA A 855 41.65 -41.04 35.41
N GLN A 856 40.96 -39.92 35.21
CA GLN A 856 39.67 -39.83 34.51
C GLN A 856 39.75 -38.72 33.45
N GLY A 857 39.21 -38.98 32.26
CA GLY A 857 38.86 -37.95 31.28
C GLY A 857 37.35 -37.95 31.05
N SER A 858 36.77 -36.77 30.88
CA SER A 858 35.33 -36.53 30.72
C SER A 858 35.07 -35.61 29.52
N ARG A 859 33.97 -35.85 28.80
CA ARG A 859 33.40 -34.94 27.81
C ARG A 859 32.04 -34.49 28.32
N HIS A 860 31.85 -33.19 28.39
CA HIS A 860 30.64 -32.50 28.85
C HIS A 860 29.89 -31.90 27.67
N SER A 861 28.57 -31.91 27.73
CA SER A 861 27.70 -31.19 26.80
C SER A 861 26.65 -30.44 27.61
N LEU A 862 26.81 -29.12 27.63
CA LEU A 862 26.18 -28.19 28.55
C LEU A 862 25.14 -27.34 27.84
N LYS A 863 23.94 -27.25 28.43
CA LYS A 863 22.85 -26.41 27.94
C LYS A 863 22.32 -25.55 29.06
N ALA A 864 22.48 -24.24 28.94
CA ALA A 864 22.00 -23.23 29.86
C ALA A 864 20.81 -22.46 29.25
N SER A 865 19.81 -22.13 30.07
CA SER A 865 18.63 -21.38 29.64
C SER A 865 18.18 -20.39 30.71
N SER A 866 17.99 -19.14 30.32
CA SER A 866 17.45 -18.03 31.13
C SER A 866 16.10 -17.56 30.57
N ALA A 867 15.51 -16.50 31.15
CA ALA A 867 14.29 -15.89 30.64
C ALA A 867 14.45 -15.26 29.24
N ASP A 868 15.65 -14.74 28.93
CA ASP A 868 15.90 -13.96 27.72
C ASP A 868 16.84 -14.67 26.73
N ASN A 869 17.59 -15.70 27.16
CA ASN A 869 18.68 -16.29 26.41
C ASN A 869 18.77 -17.82 26.55
N ARG A 870 19.44 -18.43 25.57
CA ARG A 870 19.82 -19.84 25.57
C ARG A 870 21.26 -19.97 25.10
N PHE A 871 22.01 -20.84 25.77
CA PHE A 871 23.44 -21.02 25.52
C PHE A 871 23.81 -22.49 25.59
N ASP A 872 24.45 -22.98 24.54
CA ASP A 872 24.92 -24.35 24.44
C ASP A 872 26.45 -24.30 24.30
N THR A 873 27.17 -25.11 25.09
CA THR A 873 28.63 -25.28 25.01
C THR A 873 29.01 -26.72 25.29
N ASP A 874 30.20 -27.14 24.89
CA ASP A 874 30.76 -28.43 25.25
C ASP A 874 32.06 -28.23 26.04
N GLY A 875 32.48 -29.25 26.78
CA GLY A 875 33.68 -29.17 27.62
C GLY A 875 34.47 -30.47 27.68
N THR A 876 35.75 -30.39 28.04
CA THR A 876 36.59 -31.56 28.34
C THR A 876 37.20 -31.40 29.71
N GLY A 877 36.99 -32.40 30.57
CA GLY A 877 37.56 -32.46 31.90
C GLY A 877 38.61 -33.55 32.04
N TRP A 878 39.52 -33.36 32.99
CA TRP A 878 40.37 -34.43 33.49
C TRP A 878 40.48 -34.34 35.01
N LEU A 879 40.60 -35.51 35.63
CA LEU A 879 40.73 -35.65 37.08
C LEU A 879 41.77 -36.71 37.40
N THR A 880 42.64 -36.39 38.35
CA THR A 880 43.56 -37.34 38.98
C THR A 880 43.29 -37.41 40.47
N SER A 881 43.29 -38.62 41.03
CA SER A 881 43.14 -38.83 42.46
C SER A 881 44.19 -39.79 42.99
N LEU A 882 44.77 -39.44 44.13
CA LEU A 882 45.60 -40.32 44.95
C LEU A 882 44.90 -40.50 46.30
N GLU A 883 44.57 -41.74 46.63
CA GLU A 883 43.95 -42.12 47.89
C GLU A 883 44.82 -43.13 48.63
N THR A 884 44.89 -43.05 49.95
CA THR A 884 45.58 -44.05 50.77
C THR A 884 44.84 -44.30 52.08
N GLY A 885 44.95 -45.52 52.59
CA GLY A 885 44.36 -45.91 53.86
C GLY A 885 45.14 -47.01 54.56
N LEU A 886 45.01 -47.07 55.89
CA LEU A 886 45.65 -48.07 56.74
C LEU A 886 44.64 -48.68 57.72
N PRO A 887 44.18 -49.92 57.50
CA PRO A 887 43.21 -50.57 58.37
C PRO A 887 43.85 -51.06 59.69
N PHE A 888 43.19 -50.80 60.81
CA PHE A 888 43.56 -51.24 62.16
C PHE A 888 42.44 -52.07 62.79
N ASN A 889 42.75 -53.32 63.16
CA ASN A 889 41.81 -54.18 63.89
C ASN A 889 41.65 -53.67 65.33
N ILE A 890 40.42 -53.31 65.72
CA ILE A 890 40.11 -52.84 67.08
C ILE A 890 39.61 -53.99 67.97
N SER A 891 38.85 -54.94 67.41
CA SER A 891 38.35 -56.14 68.10
C SER A 891 38.02 -57.25 67.10
N GLN A 892 37.61 -58.44 67.58
CA GLN A 892 37.14 -59.52 66.70
C GLN A 892 35.92 -59.04 65.91
N GLY A 893 36.12 -58.73 64.62
CA GLY A 893 35.03 -58.30 63.74
C GLY A 893 34.92 -56.80 63.46
N LEU A 894 35.80 -55.93 64.01
CA LEU A 894 35.72 -54.47 63.82
C LEU A 894 37.06 -53.85 63.45
N VAL A 895 37.04 -52.93 62.47
CA VAL A 895 38.23 -52.29 61.92
C VAL A 895 38.01 -50.78 61.76
N LEU A 896 39.05 -50.02 62.03
CA LEU A 896 39.14 -48.57 61.80
C LEU A 896 40.25 -48.28 60.79
N GLU A 897 39.94 -47.49 59.78
CA GLU A 897 40.84 -47.15 58.69
C GLU A 897 40.86 -45.63 58.51
N PRO A 898 41.91 -44.94 58.97
CA PRO A 898 42.21 -43.60 58.54
C PRO A 898 42.48 -43.57 57.03
N GLN A 899 41.85 -42.60 56.35
CA GLN A 899 41.93 -42.40 54.91
C GLN A 899 42.34 -40.96 54.60
N LEU A 900 43.19 -40.81 53.60
CA LEU A 900 43.55 -39.52 53.03
C LEU A 900 43.41 -39.61 51.51
N GLN A 901 42.71 -38.64 50.92
CA GLN A 901 42.57 -38.53 49.47
C GLN A 901 42.96 -37.12 49.04
N TYR A 902 43.74 -37.06 47.97
CA TYR A 902 44.00 -35.84 47.22
C TYR A 902 43.43 -35.99 45.81
N VAL A 903 42.74 -34.95 45.33
CA VAL A 903 42.17 -34.88 43.99
C VAL A 903 42.64 -33.60 43.35
N TRP A 904 43.11 -33.69 42.11
CA TRP A 904 43.39 -32.55 41.27
C TRP A 904 42.66 -32.70 39.95
N GLN A 905 41.87 -31.70 39.59
CA GLN A 905 41.04 -31.72 38.40
C GLN A 905 41.09 -30.39 37.65
N SER A 906 40.73 -30.45 36.37
CA SER A 906 40.59 -29.28 35.51
C SER A 906 39.52 -29.52 34.45
N LEU A 907 38.89 -28.43 34.00
CA LEU A 907 37.83 -28.42 33.00
C LEU A 907 38.11 -27.27 32.02
N SER A 908 38.05 -27.57 30.73
CA SER A 908 38.09 -26.56 29.67
C SER A 908 36.76 -26.57 28.94
N LEU A 909 36.16 -25.40 28.71
CA LEU A 909 34.87 -25.23 28.04
C LEU A 909 35.05 -24.49 26.71
N ASP A 910 34.25 -24.84 25.71
CA ASP A 910 34.27 -24.19 24.40
C ASP A 910 33.57 -22.81 24.47
N ASN A 911 34.15 -21.80 23.83
CA ASN A 911 33.55 -20.46 23.75
C ASN A 911 32.21 -20.48 23.00
N GLY A 912 31.33 -19.51 23.30
CA GLY A 912 30.02 -19.41 22.66
C GLY A 912 29.51 -17.97 22.52
N HIS A 913 28.24 -17.83 22.14
CA HIS A 913 27.58 -16.54 21.96
C HIS A 913 26.09 -16.61 22.33
N ASP A 914 25.56 -15.55 22.94
CA ASP A 914 24.12 -15.34 23.22
C ASP A 914 23.60 -14.00 22.65
N ASN A 915 22.33 -13.62 22.86
CA ASN A 915 21.77 -12.41 22.25
C ASN A 915 22.46 -11.11 22.70
N GLY A 916 23.16 -11.11 23.83
CA GLY A 916 23.90 -9.95 24.28
C GLY A 916 25.41 -10.06 24.12
N GLY A 917 25.96 -11.18 23.64
CA GLY A 917 27.32 -11.20 23.12
C GLY A 917 28.11 -12.49 23.28
N TYR A 918 29.43 -12.37 23.07
CA TYR A 918 30.38 -13.47 23.18
C TYR A 918 30.65 -13.83 24.64
N VAL A 919 30.76 -15.13 24.88
CA VAL A 919 31.13 -15.73 26.16
C VAL A 919 32.38 -16.55 25.92
N ASN A 920 33.49 -16.13 26.54
CA ASN A 920 34.74 -16.85 26.47
C ASN A 920 35.00 -17.57 27.79
N PHE A 921 35.30 -18.85 27.71
CA PHE A 921 35.78 -19.64 28.83
C PHE A 921 37.27 -19.85 28.67
N GLY A 922 38.00 -19.69 29.76
CA GLY A 922 39.35 -20.22 29.91
C GLY A 922 39.31 -21.59 30.59
N ASP A 923 40.43 -21.95 31.20
CA ASP A 923 40.52 -23.19 31.96
C ASP A 923 40.02 -22.99 33.39
N GLY A 924 39.33 -24.00 33.91
CA GLY A 924 39.04 -24.12 35.32
C GLY A 924 39.89 -25.20 35.96
N SER A 925 40.23 -25.01 37.23
CA SER A 925 40.94 -26.01 38.03
C SER A 925 40.40 -26.08 39.46
N ALA A 926 40.61 -27.23 40.12
CA ALA A 926 40.33 -27.37 41.55
C ALA A 926 41.20 -28.45 42.17
N GLN A 927 41.61 -28.21 43.43
CA GLN A 927 42.28 -29.22 44.27
C GLN A 927 41.42 -29.52 45.50
N HIS A 928 41.31 -30.81 45.83
CA HIS A 928 40.56 -31.27 47.00
C HIS A 928 41.42 -32.19 47.87
N VAL A 929 41.35 -32.00 49.18
CA VAL A 929 41.89 -32.92 50.18
C VAL A 929 40.74 -33.44 51.05
N ARG A 930 40.60 -34.75 51.15
CA ARG A 930 39.66 -35.42 52.05
C ARG A 930 40.43 -36.22 53.10
N ALA A 931 40.24 -35.88 54.37
CA ALA A 931 40.72 -36.66 55.50
C ALA A 931 39.53 -37.31 56.19
N GLY A 932 39.53 -38.64 56.30
CA GLY A 932 38.40 -39.41 56.84
C GLY A 932 38.81 -40.55 57.75
N LEU A 933 37.88 -41.01 58.58
CA LEU A 933 38.03 -42.18 59.43
C LEU A 933 36.92 -43.17 59.11
N ARG A 934 37.24 -44.28 58.41
CA ARG A 934 36.26 -45.32 58.09
C ARG A 934 36.22 -46.35 59.21
N PHE A 935 35.05 -46.62 59.76
CA PHE A 935 34.83 -47.61 60.82
C PHE A 935 33.78 -48.62 60.37
N GLY A 936 34.03 -49.91 60.52
CA GLY A 936 33.11 -50.94 60.05
C GLY A 936 33.47 -52.37 60.44
N SER A 937 32.67 -53.32 59.97
CA SER A 937 32.86 -54.76 60.22
C SER A 937 34.01 -55.37 59.39
N SER A 938 34.75 -56.31 59.97
CA SER A 938 36.05 -56.80 59.44
C SER A 938 35.98 -57.66 58.18
N SER A 939 34.83 -58.21 57.79
CA SER A 939 34.73 -59.01 56.55
C SER A 939 34.82 -58.19 55.25
N GLU A 940 35.05 -56.88 55.34
CA GLU A 940 35.42 -56.00 54.20
C GLU A 940 36.88 -55.48 54.26
N MET A 941 37.69 -55.85 55.26
CA MET A 941 39.08 -55.35 55.39
C MET A 941 40.16 -56.44 55.37
N ASP A 942 39.81 -57.67 55.00
CA ASP A 942 40.76 -58.75 54.70
C ASP A 942 40.79 -59.02 53.18
N PHE A 943 41.32 -58.04 52.42
CA PHE A 943 41.81 -58.29 51.06
C PHE A 943 43.10 -59.10 51.18
N GLY A 944 43.02 -60.43 51.16
CA GLY A 944 44.23 -61.24 50.96
C GLY A 944 44.27 -62.64 51.55
N GLN A 945 43.48 -63.00 52.57
CA GLN A 945 43.59 -64.33 53.18
C GLN A 945 42.24 -64.86 53.66
N GLY A 946 41.63 -65.75 52.89
CA GLY A 946 40.62 -66.64 53.42
C GLY A 946 41.29 -67.81 54.14
N THR A 947 41.06 -67.95 55.46
CA THR A 947 41.06 -69.29 56.08
C THR A 947 39.76 -69.49 56.84
N SER A 948 38.74 -69.95 56.12
CA SER A 948 37.67 -70.74 56.69
C SER A 948 37.28 -71.81 55.67
N ALA A 949 38.21 -72.72 55.43
CA ALA A 949 37.88 -74.04 54.93
C ALA A 949 37.47 -74.90 56.13
N VAL A 950 36.17 -74.96 56.42
CA VAL A 950 35.62 -76.19 57.00
C VAL A 950 35.37 -77.12 55.82
N ALA A 951 36.22 -78.15 55.71
CA ALA A 951 36.14 -79.15 54.66
C ALA A 951 34.91 -80.04 54.86
N GLY A 952 34.07 -80.11 53.82
CA GLY A 952 33.01 -81.11 53.69
C GLY A 952 31.67 -80.50 53.34
N PHE A 953 31.39 -80.35 52.04
CA PHE A 953 30.11 -80.56 51.34
C PHE A 953 30.16 -79.79 50.00
N ALA A 954 30.55 -80.52 48.95
CA ALA A 954 30.29 -80.15 47.58
C ALA A 954 28.78 -80.31 47.29
N ASP A 955 28.27 -79.44 46.41
CA ASP A 955 26.97 -79.52 45.73
C ASP A 955 25.69 -79.55 46.59
N ARG A 956 25.12 -78.36 46.83
CA ARG A 956 23.68 -78.07 46.62
C ARG A 956 23.34 -76.58 46.77
N MET A 957 22.58 -76.07 45.80
CA MET A 957 21.96 -74.75 45.84
C MET A 957 20.90 -74.65 46.96
N LYS A 958 21.15 -73.81 47.98
CA LYS A 958 20.21 -72.98 48.78
C LYS A 958 20.83 -72.70 50.15
N HIS A 959 21.40 -71.51 50.37
CA HIS A 959 21.64 -71.00 51.72
C HIS A 959 20.39 -70.24 52.21
N SER A 960 20.00 -70.53 53.46
CA SER A 960 19.01 -69.79 54.24
C SER A 960 19.58 -68.43 54.67
N THR A 961 18.73 -67.43 54.88
CA THR A 961 19.07 -66.02 55.11
C THR A 961 19.86 -65.69 56.40
N SER A 962 20.27 -66.69 57.19
CA SER A 962 21.03 -66.48 58.45
C SER A 962 22.55 -66.66 58.33
N GLU A 963 23.10 -66.93 57.14
CA GLU A 963 24.54 -67.19 56.92
C GLU A 963 25.20 -66.30 55.86
N MET A 964 24.55 -65.22 55.43
CA MET A 964 25.12 -64.30 54.42
C MET A 964 26.11 -63.33 55.08
N PRO A 965 27.39 -63.25 54.65
CA PRO A 965 28.33 -62.26 55.14
C PRO A 965 27.84 -60.86 54.75
N VAL A 966 27.50 -60.04 55.75
CA VAL A 966 27.08 -58.64 55.58
C VAL A 966 28.11 -57.74 56.23
N ASN A 967 28.61 -56.79 55.45
CA ASN A 967 29.55 -55.77 55.85
C ASN A 967 28.83 -54.45 56.02
N TRP A 968 29.16 -53.70 57.07
CA TRP A 968 28.69 -52.33 57.25
C TRP A 968 29.85 -51.41 57.61
N TRP A 969 29.76 -50.15 57.20
CA TRP A 969 30.76 -49.13 57.52
C TRP A 969 30.15 -47.73 57.60
N VAL A 970 30.80 -46.84 58.35
CA VAL A 970 30.52 -45.41 58.45
C VAL A 970 31.84 -44.63 58.32
N ARG A 971 31.80 -43.47 57.67
CA ARG A 971 32.96 -42.63 57.40
C ARG A 971 32.62 -41.15 57.54
N PRO A 972 32.87 -40.54 58.70
CA PRO A 972 33.04 -39.09 58.78
C PRO A 972 34.31 -38.65 58.03
N SER A 973 34.24 -37.53 57.33
CA SER A 973 35.34 -36.90 56.60
C SER A 973 35.25 -35.38 56.65
N VAL A 974 36.41 -34.73 56.56
CA VAL A 974 36.51 -33.29 56.27
C VAL A 974 37.10 -33.17 54.87
N ILE A 975 36.44 -32.38 54.02
CA ILE A 975 36.90 -32.06 52.68
C ILE A 975 37.31 -30.58 52.66
N ARG A 976 38.51 -30.30 52.16
CA ARG A 976 38.98 -28.95 51.87
C ARG A 976 39.17 -28.81 50.37
N THR A 977 38.46 -27.85 49.77
CA THR A 977 38.71 -27.37 48.42
C THR A 977 39.56 -26.10 48.49
N PHE A 978 40.58 -26.02 47.65
CA PHE A 978 41.46 -24.85 47.56
C PHE A 978 42.05 -24.73 46.17
N SER A 979 42.55 -23.54 45.83
CA SER A 979 43.10 -23.26 44.50
C SER A 979 42.09 -23.61 43.41
N SER A 980 40.81 -23.32 43.68
CA SER A 980 39.74 -23.49 42.71
C SER A 980 39.44 -22.19 42.00
N ASP A 981 39.47 -22.25 40.67
CA ASP A 981 39.17 -21.15 39.78
C ASP A 981 38.48 -21.68 38.51
N GLY A 982 37.68 -20.83 37.88
CA GLY A 982 37.16 -21.03 36.54
C GLY A 982 37.22 -19.70 35.80
N GLU A 983 37.99 -19.61 34.72
CA GLU A 983 38.09 -18.34 33.99
C GLU A 983 36.92 -18.19 33.03
N MET A 984 36.14 -17.12 33.19
CA MET A 984 35.06 -16.74 32.26
C MET A 984 35.17 -15.25 31.95
N SER A 985 34.92 -14.85 30.71
CA SER A 985 34.72 -13.46 30.36
C SER A 985 33.55 -13.30 29.40
N MET A 986 32.77 -12.25 29.60
CA MET A 986 31.79 -11.81 28.62
C MET A 986 32.35 -10.61 27.85
N GLY A 987 32.49 -10.78 26.54
CA GLY A 987 33.11 -9.83 25.64
C GLY A 987 34.02 -10.49 24.60
N THR A 988 34.96 -9.76 24.00
CA THR A 988 35.93 -10.24 23.01
C THR A 988 37.37 -9.97 23.47
N ALA A 989 38.36 -10.56 22.80
CA ALA A 989 39.79 -10.43 23.11
C ALA A 989 40.36 -8.99 23.04
N THR A 990 39.56 -7.98 22.69
CA THR A 990 39.93 -6.57 22.68
C THR A 990 40.13 -6.06 24.12
N ALA A 991 41.36 -5.69 24.45
CA ALA A 991 41.76 -5.25 25.80
C ALA A 991 40.89 -4.10 26.33
N GLY A 992 40.33 -4.28 27.54
CA GLY A 992 39.49 -3.29 28.22
C GLY A 992 37.97 -3.47 28.03
N SER A 993 37.55 -4.36 27.13
CA SER A 993 36.13 -4.60 26.80
C SER A 993 35.53 -5.83 27.49
N ASN A 994 36.39 -6.67 28.09
CA ASN A 994 35.98 -7.88 28.79
C ASN A 994 35.62 -7.58 30.25
N VAL A 995 34.47 -8.11 30.67
CA VAL A 995 34.19 -8.31 32.10
C VAL A 995 34.54 -9.76 32.41
N SER A 996 35.60 -9.94 33.20
CA SER A 996 36.11 -11.25 33.58
C SER A 996 35.62 -11.65 34.97
N PHE A 997 35.34 -12.93 35.12
CA PHE A 997 34.85 -13.58 36.33
C PHE A 997 35.69 -14.83 36.59
N THR A 998 36.04 -15.03 37.85
CA THR A 998 36.82 -16.21 38.29
C THR A 998 36.09 -16.94 39.42
N PRO A 999 34.93 -17.57 39.17
CA PRO A 999 34.21 -18.36 40.18
C PRO A 999 35.12 -19.38 40.87
N SER A 1000 35.13 -19.35 42.19
CA SER A 1000 35.93 -20.22 43.06
C SER A 1000 35.03 -21.07 43.96
N GLN A 1001 35.39 -22.35 44.09
CA GLN A 1001 34.76 -23.31 45.01
C GLN A 1001 35.53 -23.46 46.33
N ASP A 1002 36.48 -22.57 46.61
CA ASP A 1002 37.33 -22.63 47.80
C ASP A 1002 36.49 -22.64 49.08
N GLY A 1003 36.74 -23.62 49.94
CA GLY A 1003 35.89 -23.86 51.09
C GLY A 1003 36.17 -25.17 51.80
N ALA A 1004 35.45 -25.40 52.89
CA ALA A 1004 35.54 -26.62 53.66
C ALA A 1004 34.14 -27.19 53.89
N SER A 1005 34.00 -28.50 53.74
CA SER A 1005 32.77 -29.23 53.99
C SER A 1005 32.99 -30.42 54.92
N LEU A 1006 31.94 -30.77 55.64
CA LEU A 1006 31.84 -32.00 56.44
C LEU A 1006 31.09 -33.04 55.62
N ASP A 1007 31.67 -34.22 55.44
CA ASP A 1007 31.09 -35.34 54.71
C ASP A 1007 30.85 -36.51 55.67
N LEU A 1008 29.69 -37.14 55.58
CA LEU A 1008 29.35 -38.35 56.30
C LEU A 1008 28.79 -39.39 55.33
N GLN A 1009 29.50 -40.50 55.18
CA GLN A 1009 29.06 -41.62 54.35
C GLN A 1009 28.83 -42.87 55.18
N ALA A 1010 27.84 -43.67 54.82
CA ALA A 1010 27.59 -44.97 55.43
C ALA A 1010 27.14 -45.97 54.36
N GLY A 1011 27.55 -47.23 54.49
CA GLY A 1011 27.24 -48.25 53.52
C GLY A 1011 27.11 -49.65 54.12
N ILE A 1012 26.40 -50.51 53.40
CA ILE A 1012 26.23 -51.93 53.68
C ILE A 1012 26.52 -52.71 52.40
N GLU A 1013 27.35 -53.75 52.47
CA GLU A 1013 27.66 -54.65 51.36
C GLU A 1013 27.39 -56.11 51.76
N ALA A 1014 26.65 -56.86 50.96
CA ALA A 1014 26.32 -58.26 51.22
C ALA A 1014 26.88 -59.16 50.13
N ARG A 1015 27.58 -60.24 50.53
CA ARG A 1015 28.04 -61.28 49.60
C ARG A 1015 26.89 -62.25 49.31
N VAL A 1016 26.29 -62.12 48.13
CA VAL A 1016 25.09 -62.90 47.74
C VAL A 1016 25.43 -64.23 47.05
N ARG A 1017 26.64 -64.34 46.48
CA ARG A 1017 27.24 -65.59 45.99
C ARG A 1017 28.74 -65.58 46.29
N GLN A 1018 29.41 -66.72 46.15
CA GLN A 1018 30.87 -66.82 46.35
C GLN A 1018 31.66 -65.76 45.59
N ASN A 1019 31.17 -65.36 44.42
CA ASN A 1019 31.82 -64.42 43.52
C ASN A 1019 30.98 -63.16 43.22
N VAL A 1020 29.86 -62.92 43.93
CA VAL A 1020 28.99 -61.75 43.70
C VAL A 1020 28.68 -61.03 45.01
N ALA A 1021 28.92 -59.72 45.04
CA ALA A 1021 28.57 -58.83 46.14
C ALA A 1021 27.68 -57.67 45.66
N LEU A 1022 26.72 -57.28 46.50
CA LEU A 1022 25.83 -56.14 46.29
C LEU A 1022 26.00 -55.15 47.44
N GLY A 1023 26.16 -53.87 47.13
CA GLY A 1023 26.29 -52.82 48.13
C GLY A 1023 25.30 -51.68 47.91
N VAL A 1024 24.94 -51.04 49.02
CA VAL A 1024 24.21 -49.77 49.03
C VAL A 1024 24.89 -48.82 50.01
N GLN A 1025 25.00 -47.56 49.63
CA GLN A 1025 25.52 -46.52 50.50
C GLN A 1025 24.73 -45.22 50.33
N ALA A 1026 24.78 -44.39 51.37
CA ALA A 1026 24.28 -43.02 51.34
C ALA A 1026 25.33 -42.07 51.92
N GLY A 1027 25.33 -40.84 51.41
CA GLY A 1027 26.24 -39.78 51.84
C GLY A 1027 25.50 -38.47 52.05
N TYR A 1028 25.98 -37.68 53.00
CA TYR A 1028 25.56 -36.29 53.22
C TYR A 1028 26.79 -35.40 53.39
N THR A 1029 26.85 -34.34 52.60
CA THR A 1029 27.92 -33.33 52.63
C THR A 1029 27.31 -31.99 52.98
N ARG A 1030 27.94 -31.25 53.89
CA ARG A 1030 27.53 -29.90 54.25
C ARG A 1030 28.71 -28.94 54.24
N SER A 1031 28.57 -27.87 53.46
CA SER A 1031 29.47 -26.72 53.50
C SER A 1031 29.47 -26.08 54.89
N VAL A 1032 30.66 -25.77 55.41
CA VAL A 1032 30.84 -25.08 56.71
C VAL A 1032 31.59 -23.75 56.58
N SER A 1033 32.26 -23.52 55.45
CA SER A 1033 32.91 -22.23 55.13
C SER A 1033 33.20 -22.13 53.64
N GLY A 1034 33.12 -20.92 53.08
CA GLY A 1034 33.42 -20.68 51.66
C GLY A 1034 32.37 -21.30 50.75
N ASN A 1035 32.74 -21.51 49.48
CA ASN A 1035 31.79 -21.89 48.43
C ASN A 1035 31.84 -23.40 48.12
N SER A 1036 32.18 -24.22 49.11
CA SER A 1036 32.22 -25.68 48.91
C SER A 1036 30.82 -26.26 48.72
N ALA A 1037 30.75 -27.36 47.96
CA ALA A 1037 29.51 -28.06 47.69
C ALA A 1037 28.84 -28.65 48.95
N ASP A 1038 27.52 -28.62 48.98
CA ASP A 1038 26.66 -29.35 49.90
C ASP A 1038 25.68 -30.26 49.15
N GLY A 1039 25.16 -31.28 49.82
CA GLY A 1039 24.22 -32.19 49.19
C GLY A 1039 24.13 -33.56 49.82
N TYR A 1040 23.44 -34.46 49.13
CA TYR A 1040 23.30 -35.86 49.54
C TYR A 1040 23.34 -36.78 48.34
N ASN A 1041 23.78 -38.02 48.54
CA ASN A 1041 23.82 -39.03 47.49
C ASN A 1041 23.39 -40.40 47.99
N GLY A 1042 22.94 -41.23 47.06
CA GLY A 1042 22.72 -42.66 47.24
C GLY A 1042 23.38 -43.41 46.10
N GLN A 1043 24.02 -44.54 46.40
CA GLN A 1043 24.70 -45.37 45.42
C GLN A 1043 24.39 -46.84 45.67
N ALA A 1044 24.19 -47.59 44.58
CA ALA A 1044 24.14 -49.04 44.59
C ALA A 1044 25.30 -49.61 43.77
N THR A 1045 25.94 -50.66 44.28
CA THR A 1045 27.11 -51.32 43.68
C THR A 1045 26.83 -52.80 43.44
N LEU A 1046 27.40 -53.31 42.37
CA LEU A 1046 27.48 -54.73 42.03
C LEU A 1046 28.95 -55.06 41.76
N LYS A 1047 29.47 -56.09 42.40
CA LYS A 1047 30.85 -56.57 42.22
C LYS A 1047 30.81 -58.06 41.90
N VAL A 1048 31.51 -58.48 40.85
CA VAL A 1048 31.58 -59.87 40.37
C VAL A 1048 33.04 -60.26 40.15
N ALA A 1049 33.55 -61.24 40.90
CA ALA A 1049 34.92 -61.76 40.75
C ALA A 1049 34.94 -63.04 39.90
N PHE A 1050 36.07 -63.38 39.29
CA PHE A 1050 36.26 -64.63 38.54
C PHE A 1050 37.67 -65.22 38.68
#